data_AF-A0A4R4WI16-F1
#
_entry.id   AF-A0A4R4WI16-F1
#
_cell.length_a   1.000
_cell.length_b   1.000
_cell.length_c   1.000
_cell.angle_alpha   90.00
_cell.angle_beta   90.00
_cell.angle_gamma   90.00
#
_symmetry.space_group_name_H-M   'P 1'
#
loop_
_entity.id
_entity.type
_entity.pdbx_description
1 polymer ?
#
loop_
_entity_poly.entity_id
_entity_poly.type
_entity_poly.pdbx_seq_one_letter_code
_entity_poly.pdbx_strand_id
1 'polypeptide(L)'
;MTRDTHRIRLSTLRHDVPASLVVFLVAVPLSLGIAMASGAPLVSGLIAAVVGGIVGGTLGGSSVQVSGPAAGLSLVVVDLVQTYGWRATCMITLLAGVVQLVLGIFKAARAALAVSPAVIHGMLAAVGVIIALAQLHVVLGGTSQSSAVANIIELPGQIADLHGHKVAVGLLTITVLALWTRLPRQVKAVPAPLAALLAAAGTAWAFGWDVTRVDLSDSVGEWAFPVLPQGDWHLVVAAVLLVALLAGCESLLCSVAADKMHGGKRADLDQELTGQGVANMVTGALGGLPVAGVIVRSTTNVRAGARTRCSTILHGVWVLIFALGFGWSIRLIPLEALAALLVFIGVQMVNLGHIKKVHGHGEVPVYVVTMVAVILLGLAEGVLAGLALAALLALRRLTWVTVLKREDRAGRLHVTISGSLTFLGVPRLTHELRTIPAGTDVGLDLNIDFMDNGAFEAIHSWRLDHERMGGTVHIDELHDEWYALAASGARMFPAKSPPKAPDRWWLPWAHRSRPSLPSVPPDDSSAPVECRLTEGAREYHRRTAPLVRPIFTELARKQQPSHLFITCADSRIVPSLITASGPGDLFTVRNIGNLVPRRGSEPRDDSVVAAIEYATQVLGVHTITVCGHSGCGAMAGLLSGGVQAGSLPGLRRWLRHGNHSLAAFIEREGNRLHNGALDVLCRVNVQQQLENLRTYRKVDEQVRAGKLELVGLFFDIGSARVHMVPPLRPTWPAALRHATQTGTVAQG
;
A
#
# COMPACT_ATOMS: atom_id res chain seq x y z
N MET A 1 11.22 15.91 -37.42
CA MET A 1 10.88 14.83 -36.47
C MET A 1 11.71 13.53 -36.62
N THR A 2 12.71 13.47 -37.51
CA THR A 2 13.41 12.22 -37.89
C THR A 2 14.84 12.07 -37.33
N ARG A 3 15.52 13.16 -36.96
CA ARG A 3 16.89 13.10 -36.38
C ARG A 3 16.91 12.68 -34.90
N ASP A 4 15.96 13.17 -34.09
CA ASP A 4 15.91 12.84 -32.65
C ASP A 4 15.48 11.39 -32.39
N THR A 5 14.56 10.85 -33.20
CA THR A 5 14.12 9.44 -33.10
C THR A 5 15.24 8.46 -33.48
N HIS A 6 16.07 8.79 -34.48
CA HIS A 6 17.25 7.97 -34.82
C HIS A 6 18.33 8.00 -33.73
N ARG A 7 18.57 9.16 -33.12
CA ARG A 7 19.54 9.32 -32.01
C ARG A 7 19.10 8.54 -30.77
N ILE A 8 17.80 8.57 -30.46
CA ILE A 8 17.22 7.79 -29.35
C ILE A 8 17.34 6.28 -29.63
N ARG A 9 17.02 5.80 -30.84
CA ARG A 9 17.12 4.37 -31.23
C ARG A 9 18.56 3.83 -31.17
N LEU A 10 19.54 4.58 -31.66
CA LEU A 10 20.96 4.17 -31.58
C LEU A 10 21.46 4.15 -30.11
N SER A 11 20.95 5.06 -29.27
CA SER A 11 21.27 5.10 -27.85
C SER A 11 20.63 3.98 -27.01
N THR A 12 19.56 3.33 -27.51
CA THR A 12 18.92 2.16 -26.86
C THR A 12 19.56 0.86 -27.33
N LEU A 13 19.96 0.74 -28.60
CA LEU A 13 20.66 -0.44 -29.14
C LEU A 13 21.96 -0.78 -28.38
N ARG A 14 22.72 0.23 -27.94
CA ARG A 14 23.93 0.01 -27.11
C ARG A 14 23.66 -0.68 -25.76
N HIS A 15 22.40 -0.66 -25.30
CA HIS A 15 21.98 -1.34 -24.08
C HIS A 15 21.31 -2.68 -24.40
N ASP A 16 20.44 -2.71 -25.40
CA ASP A 16 19.64 -3.89 -25.74
C ASP A 16 20.46 -4.99 -26.43
N VAL A 17 21.48 -4.66 -27.25
CA VAL A 17 22.31 -5.69 -27.91
C VAL A 17 23.13 -6.49 -26.89
N PRO A 18 23.92 -5.87 -25.98
CA PRO A 18 24.64 -6.62 -24.94
C PRO A 18 23.68 -7.40 -24.03
N ALA A 19 22.54 -6.82 -23.65
CA ALA A 19 21.56 -7.50 -22.82
C ALA A 19 20.97 -8.73 -23.52
N SER A 20 20.65 -8.63 -24.82
CA SER A 20 20.13 -9.75 -25.61
C SER A 20 21.12 -10.92 -25.70
N LEU A 21 22.42 -10.63 -25.79
CA LEU A 21 23.48 -11.64 -25.80
C LEU A 21 23.59 -12.34 -24.44
N VAL A 22 23.59 -11.58 -23.34
CA VAL A 22 23.62 -12.17 -21.98
C VAL A 22 22.43 -13.09 -21.76
N VAL A 23 21.22 -12.65 -22.15
CA VAL A 23 20.00 -13.46 -22.02
C VAL A 23 20.06 -14.70 -22.91
N PHE A 24 20.51 -14.57 -24.16
CA PHE A 24 20.73 -15.69 -25.08
C PHE A 24 21.61 -16.79 -24.48
N LEU A 25 22.77 -16.40 -23.94
CA LEU A 25 23.73 -17.34 -23.34
C LEU A 25 23.15 -18.08 -22.13
N VAL A 26 22.22 -17.47 -21.38
CA VAL A 26 21.50 -18.13 -20.28
C VAL A 26 20.34 -19.00 -20.78
N ALA A 27 19.65 -18.55 -21.83
CA ALA A 27 18.40 -19.14 -22.27
C ALA A 27 18.57 -20.45 -23.04
N VAL A 28 19.62 -20.61 -23.86
CA VAL A 28 19.87 -21.87 -24.59
C VAL A 28 19.96 -23.08 -23.64
N PRO A 29 20.86 -23.11 -22.64
CA PRO A 29 20.98 -24.26 -21.76
C PRO A 29 19.75 -24.47 -20.89
N LEU A 30 19.13 -23.39 -20.43
CA LEU A 30 17.91 -23.48 -19.63
C LEU A 30 16.75 -24.06 -20.45
N SER A 31 16.65 -23.73 -21.74
CA SER A 31 15.57 -24.25 -22.61
C SER A 31 15.74 -25.75 -22.88
N LEU A 32 16.98 -26.21 -23.09
CA LEU A 32 17.29 -27.63 -23.24
C LEU A 32 16.99 -28.40 -21.96
N GLY A 33 17.41 -27.87 -20.80
CA GLY A 33 17.12 -28.50 -19.52
C GLY A 33 15.61 -28.58 -19.24
N ILE A 34 14.86 -27.51 -19.53
CA ILE A 34 13.40 -27.53 -19.35
C ILE A 34 12.73 -28.53 -20.29
N ALA A 35 13.18 -28.67 -21.54
CA ALA A 35 12.67 -29.69 -22.45
C ALA A 35 12.91 -31.11 -21.93
N MET A 36 14.14 -31.38 -21.46
CA MET A 36 14.50 -32.64 -20.82
C MET A 36 13.62 -32.95 -19.59
N ALA A 37 13.44 -31.96 -18.70
CA ALA A 37 12.57 -32.10 -17.53
C ALA A 37 11.09 -32.22 -17.87
N SER A 38 10.69 -31.81 -19.08
CA SER A 38 9.31 -31.89 -19.58
C SER A 38 9.03 -33.23 -20.30
N GLY A 39 10.01 -34.12 -20.40
CA GLY A 39 9.89 -35.35 -21.21
C GLY A 39 9.69 -35.09 -22.70
N ALA A 40 10.06 -33.89 -23.17
CA ALA A 40 9.83 -33.41 -24.53
C ALA A 40 11.12 -33.47 -25.36
N PRO A 41 11.03 -33.55 -26.70
CA PRO A 41 12.19 -33.44 -27.57
C PRO A 41 12.99 -32.16 -27.28
N LEU A 42 14.32 -32.25 -27.19
CA LEU A 42 15.16 -31.12 -26.76
C LEU A 42 15.03 -29.87 -27.66
N VAL A 43 14.81 -30.08 -28.97
CA VAL A 43 14.59 -29.01 -29.95
C VAL A 43 13.34 -28.19 -29.62
N SER A 44 12.31 -28.79 -29.01
CA SER A 44 11.08 -28.09 -28.64
C SER A 44 11.30 -26.92 -27.67
N GLY A 45 12.31 -27.04 -26.78
CA GLY A 45 12.72 -25.95 -25.89
C GLY A 45 13.36 -24.79 -26.65
N LEU A 46 14.17 -25.09 -27.67
CA LEU A 46 14.77 -24.06 -28.53
C LEU A 46 13.69 -23.35 -29.35
N ILE A 47 12.73 -24.09 -29.93
CA ILE A 47 11.58 -23.52 -30.65
C ILE A 47 10.81 -22.56 -29.74
N ALA A 48 10.46 -23.00 -28.53
CA ALA A 48 9.77 -22.17 -27.55
C ALA A 48 10.56 -20.90 -27.18
N ALA A 49 11.89 -20.99 -27.07
CA ALA A 49 12.74 -19.83 -26.80
C ALA A 49 12.79 -18.84 -27.98
N VAL A 50 12.87 -19.33 -29.22
CA VAL A 50 12.82 -18.50 -30.43
C VAL A 50 11.46 -17.80 -30.53
N VAL A 51 10.37 -18.56 -30.44
CA VAL A 51 9.00 -18.03 -30.57
C VAL A 51 8.69 -17.07 -29.41
N GLY A 52 9.05 -17.41 -28.17
CA GLY A 52 8.86 -16.54 -27.02
C GLY A 52 9.65 -15.23 -27.12
N GLY A 53 10.88 -15.27 -27.62
CA GLY A 53 11.69 -14.07 -27.85
C GLY A 53 11.14 -13.19 -28.97
N ILE A 54 10.81 -13.78 -30.13
CA ILE A 54 10.38 -13.03 -31.31
C ILE A 54 8.89 -12.67 -31.23
N VAL A 55 8.00 -13.65 -31.16
CA VAL A 55 6.53 -13.43 -31.16
C VAL A 55 6.09 -12.80 -29.83
N GLY A 56 6.52 -13.38 -28.71
CA GLY A 56 6.23 -12.82 -27.39
C GLY A 56 6.84 -11.43 -27.20
N GLY A 57 8.07 -11.20 -27.67
CA GLY A 57 8.72 -9.89 -27.60
C GLY A 57 8.11 -8.82 -28.51
N THR A 58 7.57 -9.19 -29.67
CA THR A 58 6.93 -8.24 -30.60
C THR A 58 5.51 -7.88 -30.16
N LEU A 59 4.70 -8.88 -29.83
CA LEU A 59 3.26 -8.72 -29.55
C LEU A 59 2.94 -8.50 -28.08
N GLY A 60 3.82 -8.90 -27.16
CA GLY A 60 3.65 -8.73 -25.72
C GLY A 60 3.53 -7.26 -25.28
N GLY A 61 3.03 -7.06 -24.07
CA GLY A 61 2.78 -5.75 -23.48
C GLY A 61 4.02 -5.18 -22.77
N SER A 62 4.87 -6.05 -22.23
CA SER A 62 6.11 -5.65 -21.55
C SER A 62 7.19 -5.16 -22.51
N SER A 63 8.05 -4.24 -22.05
CA SER A 63 9.20 -3.77 -22.82
C SER A 63 10.47 -4.60 -22.61
N VAL A 64 10.55 -5.41 -21.56
CA VAL A 64 11.80 -6.07 -21.15
C VAL A 64 11.62 -7.54 -20.74
N GLN A 65 10.38 -8.01 -20.62
CA GLN A 65 10.10 -9.40 -20.32
C GLN A 65 10.58 -10.32 -21.44
N VAL A 66 11.28 -11.38 -21.05
CA VAL A 66 11.73 -12.42 -21.97
C VAL A 66 10.86 -13.65 -21.75
N SER A 67 10.13 -14.03 -22.78
CA SER A 67 9.27 -15.21 -22.78
C SER A 67 10.05 -16.42 -23.32
N GLY A 68 9.73 -17.60 -22.81
CA GLY A 68 10.31 -18.86 -23.27
C GLY A 68 9.69 -20.04 -22.54
N PRO A 69 10.27 -21.25 -22.68
CA PRO A 69 9.80 -22.41 -21.94
C PRO A 69 9.97 -22.15 -20.44
N ALA A 70 8.91 -22.39 -19.67
CA ALA A 70 8.85 -22.10 -18.24
C ALA A 70 8.95 -23.40 -17.43
N ALA A 71 9.79 -23.38 -16.39
CA ALA A 71 9.99 -24.53 -15.51
C ALA A 71 8.70 -24.90 -14.74
N GLY A 72 7.85 -23.91 -14.42
CA GLY A 72 6.54 -24.11 -13.79
C GLY A 72 5.59 -24.99 -14.61
N LEU A 73 5.73 -24.95 -15.94
CA LEU A 73 4.91 -25.73 -16.86
C LEU A 73 5.47 -27.13 -17.13
N SER A 74 6.74 -27.42 -16.79
CA SER A 74 7.38 -28.71 -17.10
C SER A 74 6.60 -29.91 -16.61
N LEU A 75 6.07 -29.86 -15.38
CA LEU A 75 5.34 -30.97 -14.79
C LEU A 75 4.01 -31.22 -15.50
N VAL A 76 3.29 -30.16 -15.86
CA VAL A 76 2.06 -30.27 -16.66
C VAL A 76 2.39 -30.87 -18.02
N VAL A 77 3.47 -30.42 -18.65
CA VAL A 77 3.88 -30.95 -19.94
C VAL A 77 4.25 -32.43 -19.85
N VAL A 78 5.03 -32.87 -18.86
CA VAL A 78 5.34 -34.31 -18.66
C VAL A 78 4.05 -35.11 -18.59
N ASP A 79 3.11 -34.70 -17.76
CA ASP A 79 1.84 -35.39 -17.55
C ASP A 79 1.01 -35.47 -18.85
N LEU A 80 0.91 -34.35 -19.59
CA LEU A 80 0.23 -34.32 -20.89
C LEU A 80 0.92 -35.17 -21.94
N VAL A 81 2.26 -35.21 -21.95
CA VAL A 81 3.04 -36.06 -22.86
C VAL A 81 2.83 -37.53 -22.55
N GLN A 82 2.80 -37.92 -21.28
CA GLN A 82 2.52 -39.30 -20.86
C GLN A 82 1.07 -39.71 -21.16
N THR A 83 0.13 -38.78 -21.02
CA THR A 83 -1.31 -39.05 -21.19
C THR A 83 -1.76 -39.01 -22.65
N TYR A 84 -1.37 -37.99 -23.41
CA TYR A 84 -1.86 -37.72 -24.76
C TYR A 84 -0.78 -37.86 -25.85
N GLY A 85 0.50 -37.93 -25.47
CA GLY A 85 1.63 -37.91 -26.39
C GLY A 85 2.05 -36.50 -26.81
N TRP A 86 3.32 -36.36 -27.22
CA TRP A 86 3.94 -35.07 -27.53
C TRP A 86 3.18 -34.23 -28.56
N ARG A 87 2.75 -34.84 -29.67
CA ARG A 87 2.04 -34.13 -30.76
C ARG A 87 0.67 -33.60 -30.34
N ALA A 88 -0.01 -34.31 -29.44
CA ALA A 88 -1.27 -33.87 -28.87
C ALA A 88 -1.05 -32.75 -27.85
N THR A 89 0.02 -32.83 -27.04
CA THR A 89 0.44 -31.74 -26.14
C THR A 89 0.75 -30.44 -26.89
N CYS A 90 1.36 -30.53 -28.09
CA CYS A 90 1.54 -29.38 -28.97
C CYS A 90 0.20 -28.76 -29.41
N MET A 91 -0.82 -29.59 -29.70
CA MET A 91 -2.17 -29.10 -30.00
C MET A 91 -2.83 -28.44 -28.78
N ILE A 92 -2.70 -29.04 -27.60
CA ILE A 92 -3.21 -28.46 -26.34
C ILE A 92 -2.56 -27.09 -26.08
N THR A 93 -1.27 -26.96 -26.36
CA THR A 93 -0.52 -25.69 -26.24
C THR A 93 -1.05 -24.63 -27.21
N LEU A 94 -1.34 -25.02 -28.45
CA LEU A 94 -1.91 -24.13 -29.45
C LEU A 94 -3.30 -23.63 -29.00
N LEU A 95 -4.17 -24.55 -28.58
CA LEU A 95 -5.52 -24.22 -28.09
C LEU A 95 -5.47 -23.36 -26.82
N ALA A 96 -4.50 -23.60 -25.93
CA ALA A 96 -4.26 -22.76 -24.77
C ALA A 96 -3.89 -21.33 -25.18
N GLY A 97 -3.11 -21.18 -26.25
CA GLY A 97 -2.80 -19.88 -26.85
C GLY A 97 -4.04 -19.16 -27.39
N VAL A 98 -4.99 -19.89 -27.99
CA VAL A 98 -6.29 -19.32 -28.41
C VAL A 98 -7.07 -18.81 -27.21
N VAL A 99 -7.14 -19.56 -26.12
CA VAL A 99 -7.82 -19.12 -24.88
C VAL A 99 -7.17 -17.85 -24.33
N GLN A 100 -5.84 -17.79 -24.25
CA GLN A 100 -5.12 -16.59 -23.79
C GLN A 100 -5.36 -15.38 -24.68
N LEU A 101 -5.34 -15.56 -26.01
CA LEU A 101 -5.65 -14.51 -26.97
C LEU A 101 -7.05 -13.94 -26.73
N VAL A 102 -8.05 -14.82 -26.57
CA VAL A 102 -9.44 -14.43 -26.28
C VAL A 102 -9.54 -13.67 -24.96
N LEU A 103 -8.92 -14.18 -23.88
CA LEU A 103 -8.92 -13.51 -22.57
C LEU A 103 -8.24 -12.13 -22.61
N GLY A 104 -7.17 -11.98 -23.39
CA GLY A 104 -6.50 -10.70 -23.60
C GLY A 104 -7.38 -9.69 -24.34
N ILE A 105 -8.07 -10.12 -25.39
CA ILE A 105 -9.00 -9.27 -26.16
C ILE A 105 -10.17 -8.78 -25.28
N PHE A 106 -10.71 -9.65 -24.42
CA PHE A 106 -11.79 -9.31 -23.49
C PHE A 106 -11.33 -8.55 -22.24
N LYS A 107 -10.04 -8.17 -22.16
CA LYS A 107 -9.44 -7.40 -21.06
C LYS A 107 -9.56 -8.08 -19.69
N ALA A 108 -9.43 -9.40 -19.67
CA ALA A 108 -9.55 -10.22 -18.47
C ALA A 108 -8.21 -10.39 -17.72
N ALA A 109 -7.08 -9.85 -18.21
CA ALA A 109 -5.76 -10.12 -17.62
C ALA A 109 -5.64 -9.61 -16.17
N ARG A 110 -6.34 -8.53 -15.82
CA ARG A 110 -6.37 -8.02 -14.44
C ARG A 110 -7.00 -8.98 -13.44
N ALA A 111 -7.98 -9.79 -13.86
CA ALA A 111 -8.56 -10.81 -12.99
C ALA A 111 -7.55 -11.91 -12.64
N ALA A 112 -6.64 -12.24 -13.56
CA ALA A 112 -5.56 -13.20 -13.32
C ALA A 112 -4.52 -12.71 -12.29
N LEU A 113 -4.43 -11.40 -12.02
CA LEU A 113 -3.62 -10.85 -10.93
C LEU A 113 -4.26 -10.99 -9.53
N ALA A 114 -5.52 -11.42 -9.44
CA ALA A 114 -6.20 -11.62 -8.15
C ALA A 114 -5.70 -12.88 -7.40
N VAL A 115 -4.77 -13.64 -7.96
CA VAL A 115 -4.14 -14.79 -7.31
C VAL A 115 -3.21 -14.32 -6.19
N SER A 116 -3.38 -14.88 -4.99
CA SER A 116 -2.51 -14.56 -3.85
C SER A 116 -1.05 -14.89 -4.20
N PRO A 117 -0.09 -13.97 -3.94
CA PRO A 117 1.34 -14.24 -4.11
C PRO A 117 1.83 -15.48 -3.36
N ALA A 118 1.18 -15.83 -2.24
CA ALA A 118 1.50 -17.03 -1.47
C ALA A 118 1.24 -18.33 -2.25
N VAL A 119 0.17 -18.38 -3.05
CA VAL A 119 -0.14 -19.53 -3.92
C VAL A 119 0.95 -19.70 -4.98
N ILE A 120 1.30 -18.63 -5.68
CA ILE A 120 2.33 -18.66 -6.74
C ILE A 120 3.68 -19.07 -6.17
N HIS A 121 4.08 -18.49 -5.04
CA HIS A 121 5.36 -18.84 -4.42
C HIS A 121 5.37 -20.27 -3.87
N GLY A 122 4.26 -20.75 -3.31
CA GLY A 122 4.13 -22.15 -2.86
C GLY A 122 4.22 -23.13 -4.02
N MET A 123 3.57 -22.80 -5.14
CA MET A 123 3.64 -23.55 -6.40
C MET A 123 5.06 -23.59 -6.96
N LEU A 124 5.74 -22.43 -7.10
CA LEU A 124 7.11 -22.37 -7.60
C LEU A 124 8.10 -23.12 -6.70
N ALA A 125 7.91 -23.07 -5.38
CA ALA A 125 8.72 -23.85 -4.44
C ALA A 125 8.52 -25.36 -4.63
N ALA A 126 7.27 -25.81 -4.76
CA ALA A 126 6.98 -27.21 -5.04
C ALA A 126 7.59 -27.69 -6.36
N VAL A 127 7.40 -26.93 -7.44
CA VAL A 127 8.02 -27.23 -8.75
C VAL A 127 9.54 -27.30 -8.63
N GLY A 128 10.16 -26.35 -7.91
CA GLY A 128 11.59 -26.35 -7.66
C GLY A 128 12.08 -27.61 -6.95
N VAL A 129 11.35 -28.07 -5.92
CA VAL A 129 11.64 -29.32 -5.20
C VAL A 129 11.50 -30.53 -6.12
N ILE A 130 10.42 -30.63 -6.88
CA ILE A 130 10.16 -31.78 -7.78
C ILE A 130 11.24 -31.86 -8.86
N ILE A 131 11.58 -30.74 -9.52
CA ILE A 131 12.64 -30.69 -10.51
C ILE A 131 13.99 -31.07 -9.88
N ALA A 132 14.33 -30.52 -8.72
CA ALA A 132 15.59 -30.83 -8.07
C ALA A 132 15.70 -32.33 -7.71
N LEU A 133 14.63 -32.94 -7.21
CA LEU A 133 14.60 -34.37 -6.90
C LEU A 133 14.72 -35.23 -8.16
N ALA A 134 13.93 -34.95 -9.20
CA ALA A 134 13.96 -35.72 -10.44
C ALA A 134 15.33 -35.66 -11.13
N GLN A 135 15.92 -34.47 -11.20
CA GLN A 135 17.19 -34.27 -11.90
C GLN A 135 18.41 -34.73 -11.07
N LEU A 136 18.26 -34.86 -9.75
CA LEU A 136 19.31 -35.44 -8.91
C LEU A 136 19.61 -36.90 -9.28
N HIS A 137 18.60 -37.66 -9.72
CA HIS A 137 18.78 -39.05 -10.17
C HIS A 137 19.65 -39.12 -11.43
N VAL A 138 19.43 -38.20 -12.37
CA VAL A 138 20.24 -38.07 -13.60
C VAL A 138 21.68 -37.67 -13.28
N VAL A 139 21.88 -36.79 -12.31
CA VAL A 139 23.23 -36.43 -11.82
C VAL A 139 23.96 -37.61 -11.19
N LEU A 140 23.24 -38.50 -10.50
CA LEU A 140 23.79 -39.72 -9.91
C LEU A 140 24.05 -40.83 -10.94
N GLY A 141 23.64 -40.64 -12.19
CA GLY A 141 23.82 -41.58 -13.30
C GLY A 141 22.63 -42.51 -13.54
N GLY A 142 21.56 -42.36 -12.78
CA GLY A 142 20.30 -43.11 -12.91
C GLY A 142 19.25 -42.42 -13.78
N THR A 143 18.02 -42.92 -13.73
CA THR A 143 16.85 -42.33 -14.40
C THR A 143 15.85 -41.80 -13.38
N SER A 144 15.09 -40.76 -13.75
CA SER A 144 14.08 -40.16 -12.88
C SER A 144 12.76 -40.94 -12.90
N GLN A 145 12.10 -41.06 -11.76
CA GLN A 145 10.78 -41.69 -11.63
C GLN A 145 9.62 -40.72 -11.90
N SER A 146 8.43 -41.27 -12.16
CA SER A 146 7.21 -40.53 -12.51
C SER A 146 6.63 -39.68 -11.38
N SER A 147 6.95 -39.96 -10.11
CA SER A 147 6.47 -39.19 -8.96
C SER A 147 7.59 -38.73 -8.03
N ALA A 148 7.37 -37.60 -7.36
CA ALA A 148 8.34 -37.06 -6.39
C ALA A 148 8.57 -38.03 -5.21
N VAL A 149 7.53 -38.74 -4.78
CA VAL A 149 7.61 -39.72 -3.69
C VAL A 149 8.43 -40.94 -4.11
N ALA A 150 8.22 -41.47 -5.33
CA ALA A 150 9.02 -42.56 -5.85
C ALA A 150 10.51 -42.19 -5.96
N ASN A 151 10.79 -40.98 -6.47
CA ASN A 151 12.15 -40.44 -6.50
C ASN A 151 12.78 -40.40 -5.09
N ILE A 152 12.06 -40.00 -4.04
CA ILE A 152 12.61 -40.00 -2.67
C ILE A 152 12.95 -41.40 -2.16
N ILE A 153 12.11 -42.39 -2.48
CA ILE A 153 12.27 -43.78 -2.04
C ILE A 153 13.48 -44.44 -2.70
N GLU A 154 13.76 -44.12 -3.97
CA GLU A 154 14.84 -44.74 -4.74
C GLU A 154 16.22 -44.08 -4.52
N LEU A 155 16.26 -42.81 -4.10
CA LEU A 155 17.50 -42.06 -3.85
C LEU A 155 18.55 -42.82 -3.02
N PRO A 156 18.23 -43.47 -1.88
CA PRO A 156 19.22 -44.21 -1.10
C PRO A 156 19.92 -45.32 -1.90
N GLY A 157 19.19 -46.00 -2.78
CA GLY A 157 19.74 -47.06 -3.63
C GLY A 157 20.70 -46.50 -4.69
N GLN A 158 20.36 -45.38 -5.31
CA GLN A 158 21.23 -44.73 -6.32
C GLN A 158 22.49 -44.09 -5.70
N ILE A 159 22.42 -43.63 -4.44
CA ILE A 159 23.61 -43.15 -3.72
C ILE A 159 24.58 -44.30 -3.42
N ALA A 160 24.10 -45.54 -3.30
CA ALA A 160 24.96 -46.70 -3.09
C ALA A 160 25.67 -47.17 -4.37
N ASP A 161 25.13 -46.87 -5.56
CA ASP A 161 25.65 -47.29 -6.87
C ASP A 161 26.13 -46.09 -7.72
N LEU A 162 27.22 -45.46 -7.28
CA LEU A 162 27.75 -44.22 -7.86
C LEU A 162 28.45 -44.46 -9.20
N HIS A 163 27.88 -43.93 -10.28
CA HIS A 163 28.50 -43.93 -11.60
C HIS A 163 29.55 -42.80 -11.69
N GLY A 164 30.79 -43.12 -11.34
CA GLY A 164 31.86 -42.15 -11.02
C GLY A 164 32.05 -40.97 -11.98
N HIS A 165 32.07 -41.18 -13.31
CA HIS A 165 32.28 -40.11 -14.29
C HIS A 165 31.07 -39.16 -14.40
N LYS A 166 29.85 -39.71 -14.42
CA LYS A 166 28.60 -38.96 -14.50
C LYS A 166 28.41 -38.07 -13.27
N VAL A 167 28.65 -38.64 -12.09
CA VAL A 167 28.61 -37.93 -10.80
C VAL A 167 29.65 -36.81 -10.75
N ALA A 168 30.88 -37.08 -11.21
CA ALA A 168 31.96 -36.09 -11.23
C ALA A 168 31.60 -34.85 -12.08
N VAL A 169 31.01 -35.05 -13.26
CA VAL A 169 30.54 -33.95 -14.11
C VAL A 169 29.41 -33.15 -13.45
N GLY A 170 28.44 -33.83 -12.85
CA GLY A 170 27.35 -33.16 -12.16
C GLY A 170 27.83 -32.34 -10.95
N LEU A 171 28.70 -32.92 -10.11
CA LEU A 171 29.30 -32.24 -8.96
C LEU A 171 30.18 -31.06 -9.40
N LEU A 172 30.98 -31.22 -10.45
CA LEU A 172 31.77 -30.13 -11.03
C LEU A 172 30.86 -28.98 -11.46
N THR A 173 29.77 -29.30 -12.16
CA THR A 173 28.80 -28.30 -12.63
C THR A 173 28.18 -27.52 -11.46
N ILE A 174 27.70 -28.22 -10.42
CA ILE A 174 27.15 -27.57 -9.21
C ILE A 174 28.20 -26.72 -8.50
N THR A 175 29.43 -27.22 -8.39
CA THR A 175 30.56 -26.51 -7.75
C THR A 175 30.89 -25.23 -8.49
N VAL A 176 30.99 -25.29 -9.83
CA VAL A 176 31.22 -24.10 -10.66
C VAL A 176 30.09 -23.10 -10.48
N LEU A 177 28.81 -23.53 -10.55
CA LEU A 177 27.66 -22.65 -10.36
C LEU A 177 27.66 -21.96 -8.98
N ALA A 178 27.94 -22.70 -7.91
CA ALA A 178 27.99 -22.15 -6.55
C ALA A 178 29.15 -21.17 -6.38
N LEU A 179 30.35 -21.51 -6.86
CA LEU A 179 31.54 -20.67 -6.72
C LEU A 179 31.50 -19.43 -7.63
N TRP A 180 30.82 -19.51 -8.79
CA TRP A 180 30.67 -18.38 -9.73
C TRP A 180 30.03 -17.16 -9.06
N THR A 181 29.13 -17.39 -8.11
CA THR A 181 28.49 -16.31 -7.34
C THR A 181 29.48 -15.48 -6.52
N ARG A 182 30.64 -16.03 -6.16
CA ARG A 182 31.69 -15.39 -5.34
C ARG A 182 32.80 -14.71 -6.15
N LEU A 183 32.86 -14.92 -7.46
CA LEU A 183 33.92 -14.37 -8.32
C LEU A 183 33.80 -12.84 -8.57
N PRO A 184 34.89 -12.15 -8.94
CA PRO A 184 34.90 -10.72 -9.23
C PRO A 184 34.05 -10.36 -10.46
N ARG A 185 33.64 -9.08 -10.55
CA ARG A 185 32.71 -8.57 -11.58
C ARG A 185 33.19 -8.78 -13.01
N GLN A 186 34.50 -8.80 -13.26
CA GLN A 186 35.07 -8.98 -14.60
C GLN A 186 34.78 -10.39 -15.16
N VAL A 187 34.85 -11.43 -14.33
CA VAL A 187 34.59 -12.82 -14.72
C VAL A 187 33.08 -13.09 -14.85
N LYS A 188 32.26 -12.38 -14.06
CA LYS A 188 30.79 -12.43 -14.12
C LYS A 188 30.19 -11.84 -15.41
N ALA A 189 31.01 -11.33 -16.33
CA ALA A 189 30.58 -10.99 -17.68
C ALA A 189 30.07 -12.23 -18.45
N VAL A 190 30.63 -13.41 -18.17
CA VAL A 190 30.13 -14.69 -18.68
C VAL A 190 29.06 -15.25 -17.72
N PRO A 191 27.87 -15.62 -18.22
CA PRO A 191 26.84 -16.20 -17.37
C PRO A 191 27.25 -17.53 -16.72
N ALA A 192 26.92 -17.70 -15.44
CA ALA A 192 27.26 -18.90 -14.67
C ALA A 192 26.80 -20.23 -15.32
N PRO A 193 25.57 -20.34 -15.88
CA PRO A 193 25.12 -21.57 -16.54
C PRO A 193 26.01 -21.97 -17.72
N LEU A 194 26.43 -20.99 -18.53
CA LEU A 194 27.28 -21.26 -19.68
C LEU A 194 28.68 -21.69 -19.24
N ALA A 195 29.27 -20.98 -18.28
CA ALA A 195 30.59 -21.32 -17.76
C ALA A 195 30.63 -22.73 -17.16
N ALA A 196 29.59 -23.12 -16.41
CA ALA A 196 29.48 -24.45 -15.83
C ALA A 196 29.39 -25.55 -16.90
N LEU A 197 28.59 -25.34 -17.94
CA LEU A 197 28.45 -26.32 -19.03
C LEU A 197 29.70 -26.42 -19.90
N LEU A 198 30.38 -25.30 -20.18
CA LEU A 198 31.65 -25.31 -20.91
C LEU A 198 32.76 -25.99 -20.11
N ALA A 199 32.82 -25.74 -18.79
CA ALA A 199 33.75 -26.44 -17.91
C ALA A 199 33.49 -27.94 -17.91
N ALA A 200 32.23 -28.36 -17.74
CA ALA A 200 31.81 -29.75 -17.77
C ALA A 200 32.13 -30.44 -19.10
N ALA A 201 31.77 -29.83 -20.23
CA ALA A 201 32.05 -30.36 -21.56
C ALA A 201 33.57 -30.43 -21.84
N GLY A 202 34.31 -29.39 -21.45
CA GLY A 202 35.77 -29.33 -21.61
C GLY A 202 36.49 -30.38 -20.78
N THR A 203 36.13 -30.57 -19.52
CA THR A 203 36.73 -31.62 -18.68
C THR A 203 36.35 -33.02 -19.16
N ALA A 204 35.09 -33.24 -19.52
CA ALA A 204 34.66 -34.54 -20.03
C ALA A 204 35.39 -34.91 -21.34
N TRP A 205 35.59 -33.94 -22.23
CA TRP A 205 36.36 -34.13 -23.45
C TRP A 205 37.86 -34.35 -23.17
N ALA A 206 38.48 -33.53 -22.33
CA ALA A 206 39.92 -33.59 -22.04
C ALA A 206 40.35 -34.89 -21.36
N PHE A 207 39.51 -35.44 -20.47
CA PHE A 207 39.80 -36.66 -19.73
C PHE A 207 39.15 -37.92 -20.35
N GLY A 208 38.44 -37.79 -21.47
CA GLY A 208 37.78 -38.92 -22.13
C GLY A 208 36.71 -39.59 -21.26
N TRP A 209 36.01 -38.80 -20.42
CA TRP A 209 35.00 -39.34 -19.51
C TRP A 209 33.79 -39.88 -20.28
N ASP A 210 33.31 -41.04 -19.83
CA ASP A 210 32.07 -41.65 -20.32
C ASP A 210 30.86 -40.90 -19.75
N VAL A 211 30.27 -40.06 -20.58
CA VAL A 211 29.16 -39.15 -20.24
C VAL A 211 28.09 -39.24 -21.30
N THR A 212 26.84 -39.12 -20.89
CA THR A 212 25.72 -39.16 -21.82
C THR A 212 25.61 -37.79 -22.49
N ARG A 213 25.84 -37.71 -23.79
CA ARG A 213 25.79 -36.42 -24.51
C ARG A 213 24.39 -36.13 -25.04
N VAL A 214 24.08 -34.85 -25.22
CA VAL A 214 22.84 -34.42 -25.89
C VAL A 214 22.81 -34.95 -27.32
N ASP A 215 21.77 -35.71 -27.65
CA ASP A 215 21.47 -36.09 -29.04
C ASP A 215 20.31 -35.26 -29.61
N LEU A 216 20.49 -34.77 -30.83
CA LEU A 216 19.51 -34.00 -31.60
C LEU A 216 19.18 -34.68 -32.93
N SER A 217 19.77 -35.83 -33.22
CA SER A 217 19.72 -36.50 -34.52
C SER A 217 18.31 -37.01 -34.87
N ASP A 218 17.59 -37.54 -33.89
CA ASP A 218 16.21 -38.03 -34.07
C ASP A 218 15.19 -36.89 -34.16
N SER A 219 15.48 -35.75 -33.52
CA SER A 219 14.51 -34.65 -33.35
C SER A 219 14.25 -33.81 -34.60
N VAL A 220 15.17 -33.78 -35.56
CA VAL A 220 15.00 -33.00 -36.81
C VAL A 220 14.25 -33.81 -37.88
N GLY A 221 14.39 -35.14 -37.87
CA GLY A 221 13.69 -36.04 -38.79
C GLY A 221 12.22 -36.29 -38.43
N GLU A 222 11.87 -36.19 -37.15
CA GLU A 222 10.51 -36.43 -36.62
C GLU A 222 9.66 -35.17 -36.46
N TRP A 223 10.08 -34.03 -37.03
CA TRP A 223 9.29 -32.81 -36.98
C TRP A 223 7.93 -33.03 -37.64
N ALA A 224 6.86 -32.96 -36.85
CA ALA A 224 5.52 -33.27 -37.30
C ALA A 224 4.49 -32.31 -36.72
N PHE A 225 3.46 -32.02 -37.52
CA PHE A 225 2.37 -31.14 -37.12
C PHE A 225 1.61 -31.67 -35.88
N PRO A 226 1.07 -30.76 -35.05
CA PRO A 226 0.25 -31.13 -33.90
C PRO A 226 -0.98 -31.92 -34.35
N VAL A 227 -1.41 -32.87 -33.52
CA VAL A 227 -2.55 -33.76 -33.79
C VAL A 227 -3.60 -33.51 -32.73
N LEU A 228 -4.88 -33.64 -33.10
CA LEU A 228 -5.96 -33.55 -32.12
C LEU A 228 -5.78 -34.62 -31.02
N PRO A 229 -5.83 -34.24 -29.73
CA PRO A 229 -5.80 -35.20 -28.63
C PRO A 229 -7.00 -36.14 -28.74
N GLN A 230 -6.75 -37.42 -28.52
CA GLN A 230 -7.80 -38.44 -28.41
C GLN A 230 -8.12 -38.66 -26.93
N GLY A 231 -9.38 -38.99 -26.61
CA GLY A 231 -9.83 -39.26 -25.24
C GLY A 231 -11.02 -38.41 -24.80
N ASP A 232 -11.18 -38.27 -23.48
CA ASP A 232 -12.25 -37.48 -22.88
C ASP A 232 -12.04 -35.98 -23.12
N TRP A 233 -12.94 -35.36 -23.87
CA TRP A 233 -12.90 -33.93 -24.17
C TRP A 233 -13.01 -33.04 -22.94
N HIS A 234 -13.62 -33.50 -21.84
CA HIS A 234 -13.66 -32.74 -20.60
C HIS A 234 -12.25 -32.58 -20.00
N LEU A 235 -11.44 -33.64 -20.01
CA LEU A 235 -10.06 -33.62 -19.55
C LEU A 235 -9.15 -32.84 -20.50
N VAL A 236 -9.38 -32.93 -21.81
CA VAL A 236 -8.66 -32.12 -22.81
C VAL A 236 -8.95 -30.63 -22.60
N VAL A 237 -10.22 -30.24 -22.44
CA VAL A 237 -10.59 -28.84 -22.17
C VAL A 237 -9.99 -28.37 -20.85
N ALA A 238 -10.03 -29.19 -19.80
CA ALA A 238 -9.38 -28.89 -18.53
C ALA A 238 -7.87 -28.67 -18.68
N ALA A 239 -7.18 -29.52 -19.46
CA ALA A 239 -5.76 -29.36 -19.77
C ALA A 239 -5.45 -28.08 -20.54
N VAL A 240 -6.25 -27.75 -21.56
CA VAL A 240 -6.14 -26.50 -22.33
C VAL A 240 -6.28 -25.28 -21.42
N LEU A 241 -7.30 -25.29 -20.55
CA LEU A 241 -7.54 -24.20 -19.60
C LEU A 241 -6.41 -24.11 -18.57
N LEU A 242 -5.91 -25.24 -18.06
CA LEU A 242 -4.81 -25.29 -17.11
C LEU A 242 -3.53 -24.68 -17.70
N VAL A 243 -3.13 -25.11 -18.90
CA VAL A 243 -1.94 -24.56 -19.59
C VAL A 243 -2.14 -23.06 -19.88
N ALA A 244 -3.33 -22.65 -20.35
CA ALA A 244 -3.64 -21.26 -20.65
C ALA A 244 -3.53 -20.37 -19.41
N LEU A 245 -4.15 -20.78 -18.31
CA LEU A 245 -4.18 -20.02 -17.05
C LEU A 245 -2.80 -19.98 -16.41
N LEU A 246 -2.08 -21.10 -16.34
CA LEU A 246 -0.78 -21.16 -15.70
C LEU A 246 0.26 -20.34 -16.47
N ALA A 247 0.39 -20.54 -17.79
CA ALA A 247 1.32 -19.76 -18.61
C ALA A 247 0.95 -18.26 -18.64
N GLY A 248 -0.36 -17.95 -18.64
CA GLY A 248 -0.86 -16.57 -18.59
C GLY A 248 -0.51 -15.89 -17.26
N CYS A 249 -0.86 -16.51 -16.13
CA CYS A 249 -0.55 -16.02 -14.79
C CYS A 249 0.95 -15.81 -14.60
N GLU A 250 1.79 -16.80 -14.94
CA GLU A 250 3.25 -16.67 -14.83
C GLU A 250 3.79 -15.49 -15.65
N SER A 251 3.29 -15.32 -16.87
CA SER A 251 3.67 -14.18 -17.72
C SER A 251 3.29 -12.83 -17.09
N LEU A 252 2.04 -12.69 -16.61
CA LEU A 252 1.56 -11.44 -16.02
C LEU A 252 2.31 -11.10 -14.73
N LEU A 253 2.60 -12.10 -13.90
CA LEU A 253 3.38 -11.94 -12.67
C LEU A 253 4.83 -11.56 -12.98
N CYS A 254 5.42 -12.15 -14.02
CA CYS A 254 6.74 -11.76 -14.51
C CYS A 254 6.74 -10.31 -15.00
N SER A 255 5.68 -9.85 -15.66
CA SER A 255 5.57 -8.48 -16.16
C SER A 255 5.50 -7.50 -15.00
N VAL A 256 4.66 -7.78 -14.00
CA VAL A 256 4.55 -6.97 -12.77
C VAL A 256 5.86 -6.95 -11.98
N ALA A 257 6.60 -8.06 -11.96
CA ALA A 257 7.90 -8.13 -11.29
C ALA A 257 8.98 -7.36 -12.06
N ALA A 258 9.03 -7.49 -13.39
CA ALA A 258 9.97 -6.79 -14.25
C ALA A 258 9.74 -5.26 -14.22
N ASP A 259 8.49 -4.81 -14.19
CA ASP A 259 8.10 -3.40 -14.07
C ASP A 259 8.68 -2.73 -12.81
N LYS A 260 8.91 -3.49 -11.72
CA LYS A 260 9.53 -2.98 -10.49
C LYS A 260 11.04 -2.79 -10.61
N MET A 261 11.67 -3.33 -11.65
CA MET A 261 13.11 -3.34 -11.84
C MET A 261 13.62 -2.27 -12.81
N HIS A 262 12.73 -1.56 -13.51
CA HIS A 262 13.09 -0.49 -14.43
C HIS A 262 12.17 0.74 -14.32
N GLY A 263 12.68 1.90 -14.72
CA GLY A 263 11.90 3.15 -14.77
C GLY A 263 11.17 3.42 -16.09
N GLY A 264 11.18 2.47 -17.04
CA GLY A 264 10.54 2.60 -18.36
C GLY A 264 9.00 2.50 -18.35
N LYS A 265 8.39 2.43 -19.54
CA LYS A 265 6.94 2.21 -19.71
C LYS A 265 6.53 0.90 -19.02
N ARG A 266 5.49 0.95 -18.18
CA ARG A 266 4.91 -0.23 -17.55
C ARG A 266 4.20 -1.14 -18.55
N ALA A 267 4.17 -2.43 -18.26
CA ALA A 267 3.54 -3.43 -19.11
C ALA A 267 2.01 -3.21 -19.20
N ASP A 268 1.48 -3.31 -20.41
CA ASP A 268 0.04 -3.49 -20.62
C ASP A 268 -0.28 -4.98 -20.50
N LEU A 269 -0.99 -5.36 -19.44
CA LEU A 269 -1.23 -6.75 -19.08
C LEU A 269 -2.16 -7.47 -20.06
N ASP A 270 -3.15 -6.78 -20.61
CA ASP A 270 -4.09 -7.36 -21.58
C ASP A 270 -3.36 -7.59 -22.92
N GLN A 271 -2.49 -6.65 -23.31
CA GLN A 271 -1.58 -6.84 -24.45
C GLN A 271 -0.57 -7.97 -24.20
N GLU A 272 -0.04 -8.09 -22.98
CA GLU A 272 0.87 -9.17 -22.64
C GLU A 272 0.20 -10.54 -22.78
N LEU A 273 -1.01 -10.70 -22.22
CA LEU A 273 -1.77 -11.95 -22.32
C LEU A 273 -2.10 -12.30 -23.78
N THR A 274 -2.47 -11.29 -24.58
CA THR A 274 -2.71 -11.43 -26.03
C THR A 274 -1.44 -11.91 -26.75
N GLY A 275 -0.29 -11.28 -26.47
CA GLY A 275 1.00 -11.63 -27.08
C GLY A 275 1.49 -13.03 -26.71
N GLN A 276 1.29 -13.44 -25.44
CA GLN A 276 1.55 -14.82 -25.02
C GLN A 276 0.63 -15.82 -25.72
N GLY A 277 -0.64 -15.47 -25.90
CA GLY A 277 -1.59 -16.31 -26.62
C GLY A 277 -1.11 -16.61 -28.04
N VAL A 278 -0.71 -15.58 -28.78
CA VAL A 278 -0.15 -15.77 -30.13
C VAL A 278 1.17 -16.54 -30.09
N ALA A 279 2.05 -16.29 -29.13
CA ALA A 279 3.29 -17.04 -28.98
C ALA A 279 3.03 -18.54 -28.71
N ASN A 280 2.01 -18.86 -27.89
CA ASN A 280 1.61 -20.24 -27.60
C ASN A 280 0.93 -20.93 -28.78
N MET A 281 0.16 -20.20 -29.59
CA MET A 281 -0.36 -20.71 -30.86
C MET A 281 0.78 -21.09 -31.81
N VAL A 282 1.77 -20.20 -31.97
CA VAL A 282 2.90 -20.41 -32.90
C VAL A 282 3.83 -21.52 -32.40
N THR A 283 4.19 -21.53 -31.11
CA THR A 283 5.07 -22.58 -30.56
C THR A 283 4.41 -23.95 -30.66
N GLY A 284 3.11 -24.06 -30.31
CA GLY A 284 2.36 -25.31 -30.43
C GLY A 284 2.26 -25.79 -31.88
N ALA A 285 2.03 -24.88 -32.84
CA ALA A 285 2.01 -25.22 -34.26
C ALA A 285 3.36 -25.73 -34.78
N LEU A 286 4.48 -25.19 -34.26
CA LEU A 286 5.83 -25.56 -34.66
C LEU A 286 6.40 -26.77 -33.91
N GLY A 287 5.66 -27.36 -32.97
CA GLY A 287 6.15 -28.46 -32.15
C GLY A 287 7.10 -28.02 -31.02
N GLY A 288 6.91 -26.81 -30.50
CA GLY A 288 7.62 -26.26 -29.35
C GLY A 288 6.87 -26.44 -28.03
N LEU A 289 7.58 -26.25 -26.91
CA LEU A 289 6.99 -26.19 -25.58
C LEU A 289 6.07 -24.97 -25.40
N PRO A 290 5.11 -25.05 -24.46
CA PRO A 290 4.42 -23.87 -23.95
C PRO A 290 5.41 -22.78 -23.52
N VAL A 291 5.06 -21.54 -23.84
CA VAL A 291 5.81 -20.33 -23.56
C VAL A 291 5.08 -19.50 -22.51
N ALA A 292 5.84 -18.98 -21.55
CA ALA A 292 5.39 -17.96 -20.61
C ALA A 292 6.50 -16.94 -20.36
N GLY A 293 6.16 -15.84 -19.68
CA GLY A 293 7.17 -14.93 -19.15
C GLY A 293 8.05 -15.63 -18.12
N VAL A 294 9.37 -15.55 -18.29
CA VAL A 294 10.32 -16.22 -17.38
C VAL A 294 11.04 -15.18 -16.52
N ILE A 295 10.85 -15.26 -15.20
CA ILE A 295 11.39 -14.26 -14.26
C ILE A 295 12.92 -14.21 -14.27
N VAL A 296 13.59 -15.36 -14.35
CA VAL A 296 15.07 -15.44 -14.34
C VAL A 296 15.64 -14.77 -15.60
N ARG A 297 15.04 -15.00 -16.77
CA ARG A 297 15.49 -14.38 -18.04
C ARG A 297 15.17 -12.89 -18.06
N SER A 298 13.98 -12.50 -17.62
CA SER A 298 13.52 -11.11 -17.59
C SER A 298 14.34 -10.27 -16.61
N THR A 299 14.61 -10.78 -15.40
CA THR A 299 15.47 -10.11 -14.41
C THR A 299 16.91 -9.98 -14.92
N THR A 300 17.43 -11.01 -15.60
CA THR A 300 18.75 -10.98 -16.24
C THR A 300 18.79 -9.94 -17.36
N ASN A 301 17.75 -9.86 -18.19
CA ASN A 301 17.63 -8.88 -19.26
C ASN A 301 17.68 -7.44 -18.72
N VAL A 302 16.89 -7.15 -17.68
CA VAL A 302 16.87 -5.83 -17.04
C VAL A 302 18.19 -5.51 -16.36
N ARG A 303 18.80 -6.47 -15.65
CA ARG A 303 20.11 -6.29 -14.99
C ARG A 303 21.25 -6.09 -15.99
N ALA A 304 21.17 -6.71 -17.16
CA ALA A 304 22.12 -6.51 -18.26
C ALA A 304 21.92 -5.16 -18.98
N GLY A 305 20.88 -4.40 -18.59
CA GLY A 305 20.66 -3.02 -19.02
C GLY A 305 19.58 -2.84 -20.08
N ALA A 306 18.82 -3.88 -20.43
CA ALA A 306 17.76 -3.79 -21.43
C ALA A 306 16.74 -2.70 -21.10
N ARG A 307 16.33 -1.96 -22.13
CA ARG A 307 15.37 -0.85 -22.04
C ARG A 307 14.18 -1.02 -22.97
N THR A 308 14.31 -1.79 -24.05
CA THR A 308 13.23 -1.96 -25.04
C THR A 308 13.05 -3.41 -25.47
N ARG A 309 11.93 -3.66 -26.17
CA ARG A 309 11.57 -4.95 -26.75
C ARG A 309 12.61 -5.47 -27.75
N CYS A 310 13.50 -4.60 -28.25
CA CYS A 310 14.58 -5.00 -29.13
C CYS A 310 15.48 -6.06 -28.48
N SER A 311 15.75 -5.98 -27.16
CA SER A 311 16.56 -6.98 -26.47
C SER A 311 15.94 -8.38 -26.51
N THR A 312 14.63 -8.47 -26.31
CA THR A 312 13.88 -9.74 -26.23
C THR A 312 13.76 -10.39 -27.62
N ILE A 313 13.53 -9.56 -28.66
CA ILE A 313 13.49 -10.00 -30.05
C ILE A 313 14.86 -10.48 -30.52
N LEU A 314 15.92 -9.69 -30.28
CA LEU A 314 17.29 -10.05 -30.63
C LEU A 314 17.71 -11.34 -29.93
N HIS A 315 17.32 -11.53 -28.67
CA HIS A 315 17.54 -12.79 -27.97
C HIS A 315 16.96 -13.99 -28.75
N GLY A 316 15.71 -13.93 -29.18
CA GLY A 316 15.09 -15.00 -29.97
C GLY A 316 15.79 -15.23 -31.31
N VAL A 317 16.25 -14.16 -31.97
CA VAL A 317 17.05 -14.24 -33.20
C VAL A 317 18.40 -14.92 -32.95
N TRP A 318 19.10 -14.60 -31.86
CA TRP A 318 20.36 -15.27 -31.51
C TRP A 318 20.17 -16.75 -31.24
N VAL A 319 19.08 -17.15 -30.55
CA VAL A 319 18.74 -18.56 -30.36
C VAL A 319 18.52 -19.25 -31.71
N LEU A 320 17.79 -18.61 -32.63
CA LEU A 320 17.53 -19.16 -33.96
C LEU A 320 18.82 -19.35 -34.77
N ILE A 321 19.67 -18.32 -34.81
CA ILE A 321 20.99 -18.38 -35.48
C ILE A 321 21.86 -19.47 -34.86
N PHE A 322 21.88 -19.57 -33.54
CA PHE A 322 22.64 -20.59 -32.84
C PHE A 322 22.12 -22.01 -33.11
N ALA A 323 20.80 -22.21 -33.08
CA ALA A 323 20.19 -23.51 -33.35
C ALA A 323 20.46 -24.00 -34.78
N LEU A 324 20.39 -23.09 -35.78
CA LEU A 324 20.61 -23.43 -37.18
C LEU A 324 22.10 -23.55 -37.55
N GLY A 325 22.95 -22.65 -37.04
CA GLY A 325 24.37 -22.58 -37.43
C GLY A 325 25.33 -23.36 -36.53
N PHE A 326 24.97 -23.60 -35.26
CA PHE A 326 25.85 -24.17 -34.24
C PHE A 326 25.24 -25.37 -33.51
N GLY A 327 24.23 -26.04 -34.09
CA GLY A 327 23.60 -27.23 -33.50
C GLY A 327 24.58 -28.37 -33.15
N TRP A 328 25.70 -28.48 -33.87
CA TRP A 328 26.78 -29.42 -33.56
C TRP A 328 27.41 -29.19 -32.17
N SER A 329 27.48 -27.94 -31.73
CA SER A 329 28.08 -27.58 -30.43
C SER A 329 27.21 -28.04 -29.25
N ILE A 330 25.90 -28.12 -29.45
CA ILE A 330 24.95 -28.60 -28.43
C ILE A 330 25.22 -30.07 -28.10
N ARG A 331 25.65 -30.88 -29.09
CA ARG A 331 25.99 -32.29 -28.91
C ARG A 331 27.23 -32.54 -28.05
N LEU A 332 28.01 -31.50 -27.75
CA LEU A 332 29.15 -31.58 -26.84
C LEU A 332 28.74 -31.51 -25.37
N ILE A 333 27.50 -31.12 -25.08
CA ILE A 333 27.02 -30.88 -23.72
C ILE A 333 26.66 -32.22 -23.06
N PRO A 334 27.26 -32.56 -21.90
CA PRO A 334 26.82 -33.70 -21.10
C PRO A 334 25.42 -33.47 -20.51
N LEU A 335 24.55 -34.49 -20.55
CA LEU A 335 23.21 -34.46 -19.97
C LEU A 335 23.28 -34.31 -18.45
N GLU A 336 24.28 -34.91 -17.81
CA GLU A 336 24.51 -34.82 -16.36
C GLU A 336 24.79 -33.37 -15.94
N ALA A 337 25.44 -32.58 -16.80
CA ALA A 337 25.68 -31.16 -16.56
C ALA A 337 24.39 -30.33 -16.71
N LEU A 338 23.52 -30.66 -17.66
CA LEU A 338 22.19 -30.04 -17.77
C LEU A 338 21.30 -30.39 -16.57
N ALA A 339 21.31 -31.64 -16.12
CA ALA A 339 20.59 -32.07 -14.94
C ALA A 339 21.09 -31.35 -13.68
N ALA A 340 22.41 -31.25 -13.49
CA ALA A 340 23.02 -30.49 -12.41
C ALA A 340 22.62 -29.00 -12.41
N LEU A 341 22.56 -28.38 -13.59
CA LEU A 341 22.05 -27.02 -13.75
C LEU A 341 20.59 -26.90 -13.29
N LEU A 342 19.74 -27.86 -13.63
CA LEU A 342 18.34 -27.87 -13.20
C LEU A 342 18.17 -28.13 -11.71
N VAL A 343 18.98 -29.00 -11.10
CA VAL A 343 19.03 -29.19 -9.65
C VAL A 343 19.35 -27.87 -8.96
N PHE A 344 20.40 -27.18 -9.42
CA PHE A 344 20.80 -25.89 -8.87
C PHE A 344 19.69 -24.84 -8.98
N ILE A 345 19.01 -24.77 -10.12
CA ILE A 345 17.90 -23.84 -10.34
C ILE A 345 16.69 -24.21 -9.47
N GLY A 346 16.33 -25.49 -9.39
CA GLY A 346 15.22 -25.97 -8.57
C GLY A 346 15.41 -25.63 -7.10
N VAL A 347 16.62 -25.80 -6.56
CA VAL A 347 16.97 -25.39 -5.20
C VAL A 347 16.86 -23.87 -5.02
N GLN A 348 17.27 -23.07 -6.01
CA GLN A 348 17.15 -21.60 -5.93
C GLN A 348 15.70 -21.10 -5.98
N MET A 349 14.77 -21.86 -6.57
CA MET A 349 13.34 -21.51 -6.58
C MET A 349 12.72 -21.62 -5.17
N VAL A 350 13.29 -22.42 -4.27
CA VAL A 350 12.88 -22.56 -2.87
C VAL A 350 13.53 -21.46 -2.02
N ASN A 351 12.93 -20.27 -1.98
CA ASN A 351 13.48 -19.14 -1.24
C ASN A 351 12.86 -18.96 0.16
N LEU A 352 13.61 -19.36 1.20
CA LEU A 352 13.23 -19.20 2.62
C LEU A 352 13.02 -17.72 3.04
N GLY A 353 13.60 -16.77 2.32
CA GLY A 353 13.42 -15.33 2.56
C GLY A 353 12.02 -14.84 2.20
N HIS A 354 11.35 -15.46 1.23
CA HIS A 354 9.96 -15.15 0.90
C HIS A 354 9.00 -15.63 2.00
N ILE A 355 9.26 -16.80 2.60
CA ILE A 355 8.49 -17.31 3.74
C ILE A 355 8.50 -16.31 4.90
N LYS A 356 9.66 -15.70 5.21
CA LYS A 356 9.76 -14.66 6.25
C LYS A 356 8.94 -13.40 5.96
N LYS A 357 8.86 -12.97 4.69
CA LYS A 357 8.04 -11.81 4.29
C LYS A 357 6.54 -12.10 4.34
N VAL A 358 6.14 -13.31 3.91
CA VAL A 358 4.74 -13.75 3.91
C VAL A 358 4.22 -14.00 5.34
N HIS A 359 5.11 -14.32 6.29
CA HIS A 359 4.78 -14.54 7.70
C HIS A 359 4.03 -13.36 8.35
N GLY A 360 4.42 -12.11 8.06
CA GLY A 360 3.77 -10.92 8.65
C GLY A 360 2.31 -10.71 8.21
N HIS A 361 1.86 -11.37 7.15
CA HIS A 361 0.53 -11.14 6.53
C HIS A 361 -0.47 -12.29 6.80
N GLY A 362 -0.06 -13.33 7.54
CA GLY A 362 -0.91 -14.48 7.86
C GLY A 362 -1.17 -15.43 6.67
N GLU A 363 -0.38 -15.35 5.60
CA GLU A 363 -0.57 -16.14 4.37
C GLU A 363 0.33 -17.38 4.28
N VAL A 364 1.10 -17.67 5.33
CA VAL A 364 1.97 -18.88 5.40
C VAL A 364 1.17 -20.19 5.23
N PRO A 365 -0.03 -20.36 5.80
CA PRO A 365 -0.81 -21.58 5.58
C PRO A 365 -1.12 -21.81 4.09
N VAL A 366 -1.45 -20.75 3.34
CA VAL A 366 -1.71 -20.81 1.89
C VAL A 366 -0.48 -21.31 1.15
N TYR A 367 0.69 -20.74 1.45
CA TYR A 367 1.96 -21.15 0.85
C TYR A 367 2.26 -22.65 1.10
N VAL A 368 2.19 -23.08 2.37
CA VAL A 368 2.56 -24.46 2.76
C VAL A 368 1.57 -25.47 2.18
N VAL A 369 0.26 -25.20 2.26
CA VAL A 369 -0.77 -26.09 1.72
C VAL A 369 -0.64 -26.20 0.21
N THR A 370 -0.43 -25.09 -0.50
CA THR A 370 -0.19 -25.13 -1.95
C THR A 370 1.04 -25.99 -2.27
N MET A 371 2.16 -25.76 -1.57
CA MET A 371 3.40 -26.48 -1.83
C MET A 371 3.26 -27.99 -1.59
N VAL A 372 2.69 -28.39 -0.45
CA VAL A 372 2.50 -29.80 -0.10
C VAL A 372 1.50 -30.47 -1.04
N ALA A 373 0.39 -29.81 -1.36
CA ALA A 373 -0.61 -30.35 -2.27
C ALA A 373 -0.05 -30.52 -3.69
N VAL A 374 0.78 -29.60 -4.19
CA VAL A 374 1.46 -29.78 -5.49
C VAL A 374 2.40 -30.99 -5.50
N ILE A 375 3.15 -31.20 -4.42
CA ILE A 375 4.10 -32.34 -4.31
C ILE A 375 3.36 -33.68 -4.24
N LEU A 376 2.22 -33.74 -3.54
CA LEU A 376 1.51 -35.00 -3.26
C LEU A 376 0.41 -35.33 -4.27
N LEU A 377 -0.35 -34.32 -4.73
CA LEU A 377 -1.57 -34.50 -5.53
C LEU A 377 -1.38 -34.10 -7.00
N GLY A 378 -0.38 -33.28 -7.32
CA GLY A 378 -0.18 -32.72 -8.64
C GLY A 378 -0.42 -31.21 -8.71
N LEU A 379 0.01 -30.58 -9.81
CA LEU A 379 0.03 -29.13 -9.92
C LEU A 379 -1.37 -28.51 -9.93
N ALA A 380 -2.32 -29.12 -10.64
CA ALA A 380 -3.66 -28.58 -10.80
C ALA A 380 -4.42 -28.57 -9.46
N GLU A 381 -4.47 -29.72 -8.79
CA GLU A 381 -5.09 -29.94 -7.50
C GLU A 381 -4.44 -29.06 -6.43
N GLY A 382 -3.10 -28.96 -6.45
CA GLY A 382 -2.35 -28.17 -5.49
C GLY A 382 -2.62 -26.66 -5.59
N VAL A 383 -2.68 -26.12 -6.80
CA VAL A 383 -3.02 -24.69 -7.03
C VAL A 383 -4.48 -24.41 -6.64
N LEU A 384 -5.42 -25.30 -6.98
CA LEU A 384 -6.83 -25.16 -6.59
C LEU A 384 -6.99 -25.17 -5.06
N ALA A 385 -6.33 -26.08 -4.36
CA ALA A 385 -6.34 -26.13 -2.89
C ALA A 385 -5.78 -24.83 -2.28
N GLY A 386 -4.68 -24.31 -2.83
CA GLY A 386 -4.09 -23.03 -2.44
C GLY A 386 -5.04 -21.84 -2.62
N LEU A 387 -5.66 -21.73 -3.79
CA LEU A 387 -6.64 -20.69 -4.11
C LEU A 387 -7.88 -20.77 -3.22
N ALA A 388 -8.41 -21.97 -2.99
CA ALA A 388 -9.56 -22.19 -2.12
C ALA A 388 -9.26 -21.72 -0.68
N LEU A 389 -8.09 -22.07 -0.14
CA LEU A 389 -7.68 -21.63 1.19
C LEU A 389 -7.47 -20.11 1.25
N ALA A 390 -6.85 -19.51 0.23
CA ALA A 390 -6.67 -18.07 0.14
C ALA A 390 -8.01 -17.32 0.13
N ALA A 391 -8.97 -17.80 -0.66
CA ALA A 391 -10.33 -17.27 -0.74
C ALA A 391 -11.07 -17.40 0.60
N LEU A 392 -10.97 -18.56 1.26
CA LEU A 392 -11.58 -18.78 2.58
C LEU A 392 -11.03 -17.83 3.65
N LEU A 393 -9.71 -17.64 3.70
CA LEU A 393 -9.07 -16.71 4.63
C LEU A 393 -9.39 -15.25 4.32
N ALA A 394 -9.51 -14.88 3.04
CA ALA A 394 -9.95 -13.54 2.64
C ALA A 394 -11.40 -13.28 3.05
N LEU A 395 -12.30 -14.24 2.79
CA LEU A 395 -13.70 -14.17 3.20
C LEU A 395 -13.81 -13.99 4.71
N ARG A 396 -13.11 -14.82 5.50
CA ARG A 396 -13.10 -14.73 6.97
C ARG A 396 -12.61 -13.37 7.49
N ARG A 397 -11.61 -12.76 6.84
CA ARG A 397 -11.09 -11.44 7.21
C ARG A 397 -12.06 -10.31 6.88
N LEU A 398 -12.74 -10.40 5.73
CA LEU A 398 -13.70 -9.39 5.27
C LEU A 398 -15.03 -9.44 6.06
N THR A 399 -15.41 -10.60 6.57
CA THR A 399 -16.67 -10.79 7.30
C THR A 399 -16.52 -10.67 8.82
N TRP A 400 -15.33 -10.29 9.29
CA TRP A 400 -15.05 -10.22 10.72
C TRP A 400 -15.64 -8.95 11.33
N VAL A 401 -16.68 -9.11 12.15
CA VAL A 401 -17.34 -8.02 12.88
C VAL A 401 -16.62 -7.77 14.20
N THR A 402 -16.38 -6.49 14.52
CA THR A 402 -15.83 -6.08 15.82
C THR A 402 -16.95 -5.46 16.65
N VAL A 403 -17.18 -6.01 17.84
CA VAL A 403 -18.15 -5.50 18.83
C VAL A 403 -17.37 -5.06 20.06
N LEU A 404 -17.44 -3.77 20.38
CA LEU A 404 -16.81 -3.20 21.57
C LEU A 404 -17.90 -2.76 22.54
N LYS A 405 -17.76 -3.16 23.80
CA LYS A 405 -18.69 -2.79 24.88
C LYS A 405 -17.98 -1.87 25.85
N ARG A 406 -18.61 -0.75 26.19
CA ARG A 406 -18.13 0.21 27.18
C ARG A 406 -19.30 0.64 28.05
N GLU A 407 -19.08 0.69 29.35
CA GLU A 407 -20.07 1.21 30.29
C GLU A 407 -19.75 2.67 30.59
N ASP A 408 -20.74 3.55 30.47
CA ASP A 408 -20.60 4.96 30.83
C ASP A 408 -20.73 5.15 32.35
N ARG A 409 -20.19 6.26 32.87
CA ARG A 409 -20.27 6.65 34.30
C ARG A 409 -21.72 6.81 34.80
N ALA A 410 -22.68 6.97 33.89
CA ALA A 410 -24.11 7.04 34.19
C ALA A 410 -24.82 5.66 34.22
N GLY A 411 -24.09 4.55 34.06
CA GLY A 411 -24.66 3.19 34.09
C GLY A 411 -25.33 2.75 32.78
N ARG A 412 -25.14 3.50 31.68
CA ARG A 412 -25.61 3.15 30.33
C ARG A 412 -24.54 2.33 29.60
N LEU A 413 -24.95 1.25 28.94
CA LEU A 413 -24.03 0.40 28.17
C LEU A 413 -23.94 0.90 26.73
N HIS A 414 -22.76 1.36 26.32
CA HIS A 414 -22.45 1.68 24.92
C HIS A 414 -21.84 0.47 24.20
N VAL A 415 -22.45 0.08 23.09
CA VAL A 415 -22.03 -1.03 22.24
C VAL A 415 -21.71 -0.48 20.87
N THR A 416 -20.43 -0.43 20.50
CA THR A 416 -20.00 0.01 19.18
C THR A 416 -19.76 -1.20 18.28
N ILE A 417 -20.48 -1.27 17.16
CA ILE A 417 -20.32 -2.30 16.13
C ILE A 417 -19.58 -1.68 14.96
N SER A 418 -18.41 -2.24 14.62
CA SER A 418 -17.57 -1.76 13.51
C SER A 418 -17.34 -2.84 12.45
N GLY A 419 -17.34 -2.44 11.18
CA GLY A 419 -16.99 -3.29 10.02
C GLY A 419 -18.16 -3.59 9.08
N SER A 420 -18.03 -4.64 8.27
CA SER A 420 -19.09 -5.09 7.36
C SER A 420 -20.00 -6.11 8.03
N LEU A 421 -21.27 -5.77 8.20
CA LEU A 421 -22.28 -6.65 8.77
C LEU A 421 -22.89 -7.55 7.68
N THR A 422 -22.36 -8.77 7.60
CA THR A 422 -22.90 -9.83 6.73
C THR A 422 -23.48 -10.97 7.57
N PHE A 423 -24.25 -11.86 6.95
CA PHE A 423 -24.83 -13.05 7.59
C PHE A 423 -23.78 -13.94 8.27
N LEU A 424 -22.55 -13.94 7.77
CA LEU A 424 -21.42 -14.66 8.38
C LEU A 424 -20.98 -14.07 9.73
N GLY A 425 -21.24 -12.77 9.96
CA GLY A 425 -20.97 -12.08 11.23
C GLY A 425 -22.09 -12.22 12.26
N VAL A 426 -23.31 -12.62 11.85
CA VAL A 426 -24.50 -12.72 12.70
C VAL A 426 -24.28 -13.61 13.93
N PRO A 427 -23.70 -14.82 13.84
CA PRO A 427 -23.54 -15.67 15.02
C PRO A 427 -22.73 -15.00 16.15
N ARG A 428 -21.67 -14.27 15.79
CA ARG A 428 -20.87 -13.52 16.74
C ARG A 428 -21.63 -12.31 17.28
N LEU A 429 -22.26 -11.55 16.39
CA LEU A 429 -23.07 -10.39 16.76
C LEU A 429 -24.16 -10.78 17.77
N THR A 430 -24.95 -11.80 17.47
CA THR A 430 -26.01 -12.30 18.34
C THR A 430 -25.45 -12.83 19.66
N HIS A 431 -24.32 -13.55 19.65
CA HIS A 431 -23.67 -13.99 20.89
C HIS A 431 -23.30 -12.80 21.78
N GLU A 432 -22.63 -11.79 21.22
CA GLU A 432 -22.21 -10.59 21.95
C GLU A 432 -23.41 -9.79 22.47
N LEU A 433 -24.46 -9.61 21.66
CA LEU A 433 -25.67 -8.89 22.06
C LEU A 433 -26.46 -9.64 23.15
N ARG A 434 -26.47 -10.97 23.14
CA ARG A 434 -27.15 -11.79 24.17
C ARG A 434 -26.47 -11.79 25.52
N THR A 435 -25.17 -11.46 25.59
CA THR A 435 -24.50 -11.31 26.90
C THR A 435 -24.89 -10.03 27.63
N ILE A 436 -25.65 -9.12 26.99
CA ILE A 436 -26.12 -7.89 27.60
C ILE A 436 -27.24 -8.24 28.60
N PRO A 437 -27.15 -7.79 29.87
CA PRO A 437 -28.18 -8.07 30.87
C PRO A 437 -29.54 -7.50 30.48
N ALA A 438 -30.62 -8.23 30.80
CA ALA A 438 -31.98 -7.76 30.57
C ALA A 438 -32.27 -6.47 31.37
N GLY A 439 -33.10 -5.58 30.84
CA GLY A 439 -33.51 -4.34 31.53
C GLY A 439 -32.48 -3.20 31.50
N THR A 440 -31.33 -3.37 30.82
CA THR A 440 -30.30 -2.31 30.73
C THR A 440 -30.61 -1.32 29.60
N ASP A 441 -30.28 -0.05 29.79
CA ASP A 441 -30.29 0.99 28.76
C ASP A 441 -29.03 0.89 27.89
N VAL A 442 -29.20 0.67 26.59
CA VAL A 442 -28.12 0.39 25.63
C VAL A 442 -28.06 1.44 24.53
N GLY A 443 -26.91 2.10 24.38
CA GLY A 443 -26.56 2.88 23.18
C GLY A 443 -25.83 2.00 22.18
N LEU A 444 -26.43 1.72 21.02
CA LEU A 444 -25.87 0.89 19.96
C LEU A 444 -25.33 1.77 18.83
N ASP A 445 -24.01 1.94 18.77
CA ASP A 445 -23.36 2.76 17.76
C ASP A 445 -22.96 1.89 16.56
N LEU A 446 -23.60 2.11 15.40
CA LEU A 446 -23.31 1.41 14.16
C LEU A 446 -22.30 2.20 13.32
N ASN A 447 -21.05 1.72 13.31
CA ASN A 447 -19.97 2.21 12.46
C ASN A 447 -19.67 1.22 11.33
N ILE A 448 -20.64 1.08 10.42
CA ILE A 448 -20.66 0.01 9.41
C ILE A 448 -20.60 0.57 7.99
N ASP A 449 -19.92 -0.16 7.10
CA ASP A 449 -19.81 0.18 5.67
C ASP A 449 -20.84 -0.56 4.80
N PHE A 450 -21.50 -1.58 5.37
CA PHE A 450 -22.48 -2.44 4.72
C PHE A 450 -23.29 -3.23 5.76
N MET A 451 -24.58 -3.45 5.48
CA MET A 451 -25.44 -4.36 6.23
C MET A 451 -26.30 -5.19 5.28
N ASP A 452 -26.31 -6.51 5.43
CA ASP A 452 -27.27 -7.38 4.73
C ASP A 452 -28.54 -7.63 5.55
N ASN A 453 -29.53 -8.29 4.92
CA ASN A 453 -30.81 -8.55 5.55
C ASN A 453 -30.70 -9.41 6.82
N GLY A 454 -29.81 -10.42 6.80
CA GLY A 454 -29.61 -11.30 7.96
C GLY A 454 -29.05 -10.56 9.17
N ALA A 455 -28.11 -9.64 8.96
CA ALA A 455 -27.61 -8.79 10.03
C ALA A 455 -28.64 -7.77 10.52
N PHE A 456 -29.43 -7.18 9.62
CA PHE A 456 -30.53 -6.30 9.99
C PHE A 456 -31.56 -7.02 10.87
N GLU A 457 -32.05 -8.18 10.44
CA GLU A 457 -33.02 -8.99 11.18
C GLU A 457 -32.49 -9.35 12.57
N ALA A 458 -31.22 -9.75 12.68
CA ALA A 458 -30.61 -10.10 13.95
C ALA A 458 -30.54 -8.93 14.94
N ILE A 459 -30.20 -7.72 14.48
CA ILE A 459 -30.18 -6.51 15.33
C ILE A 459 -31.61 -6.10 15.68
N HIS A 460 -32.51 -6.10 14.70
CA HIS A 460 -33.89 -5.66 14.87
C HIS A 460 -34.66 -6.58 15.82
N SER A 461 -34.53 -7.90 15.67
CA SER A 461 -35.17 -8.87 16.57
C SER A 461 -34.60 -8.76 17.98
N TRP A 462 -33.28 -8.67 18.13
CA TRP A 462 -32.64 -8.51 19.43
C TRP A 462 -33.12 -7.23 20.13
N ARG A 463 -33.18 -6.10 19.41
CA ARG A 463 -33.71 -4.84 19.95
C ARG A 463 -35.12 -5.01 20.49
N LEU A 464 -36.02 -5.55 19.69
CA LEU A 464 -37.43 -5.73 20.08
C LEU A 464 -37.57 -6.64 21.30
N ASP A 465 -36.79 -7.72 21.35
CA ASP A 465 -36.79 -8.63 22.49
C ASP A 465 -36.21 -7.97 23.75
N HIS A 466 -35.15 -7.17 23.61
CA HIS A 466 -34.55 -6.41 24.73
C HIS A 466 -35.50 -5.34 25.28
N GLU A 467 -36.19 -4.62 24.39
CA GLU A 467 -37.23 -3.64 24.76
C GLU A 467 -38.42 -4.31 25.46
N ARG A 468 -38.84 -5.50 25.00
CA ARG A 468 -39.89 -6.30 25.67
C ARG A 468 -39.50 -6.75 27.06
N MET A 469 -38.21 -7.01 27.31
CA MET A 469 -37.68 -7.37 28.62
C MET A 469 -37.45 -6.15 29.55
N GLY A 470 -37.93 -4.96 29.16
CA GLY A 470 -37.87 -3.75 29.97
C GLY A 470 -36.58 -2.93 29.82
N GLY A 471 -35.71 -3.28 28.86
CA GLY A 471 -34.55 -2.46 28.49
C GLY A 471 -34.92 -1.36 27.49
N THR A 472 -33.99 -0.45 27.23
CA THR A 472 -34.12 0.57 26.17
C THR A 472 -32.92 0.47 25.24
N VAL A 473 -33.15 0.63 23.93
CA VAL A 473 -32.08 0.60 22.93
C VAL A 473 -32.14 1.85 22.06
N HIS A 474 -31.06 2.62 22.05
CA HIS A 474 -30.87 3.77 21.19
C HIS A 474 -29.83 3.43 20.12
N ILE A 475 -30.25 3.31 18.86
CA ILE A 475 -29.34 3.03 17.74
C ILE A 475 -28.86 4.35 17.16
N ASP A 476 -27.55 4.57 17.14
CA ASP A 476 -26.91 5.73 16.52
C ASP A 476 -26.08 5.27 15.31
N GLU A 477 -26.33 5.88 14.14
CA GLU A 477 -25.69 5.50 12.89
C GLU A 477 -24.65 6.56 12.50
N LEU A 478 -23.39 6.29 12.82
CA LEU A 478 -22.31 7.28 12.72
C LEU A 478 -21.88 7.61 11.28
N HIS A 479 -22.08 6.67 10.34
CA HIS A 479 -21.55 6.80 8.97
C HIS A 479 -22.65 6.92 7.91
N ASP A 480 -23.61 5.99 7.91
CA ASP A 480 -24.75 5.93 6.99
C ASP A 480 -25.95 5.29 7.67
N GLU A 481 -27.15 5.67 7.22
CA GLU A 481 -28.46 5.26 7.77
C GLU A 481 -28.89 3.86 7.30
N TRP A 482 -28.01 2.86 7.39
CA TRP A 482 -28.29 1.50 6.92
C TRP A 482 -29.47 0.85 7.64
N TYR A 483 -29.52 0.97 8.97
CA TYR A 483 -30.59 0.45 9.81
C TYR A 483 -31.89 1.23 9.62
N ALA A 484 -31.85 2.56 9.59
CA ALA A 484 -33.06 3.36 9.35
C ALA A 484 -33.64 3.14 7.95
N LEU A 485 -32.81 3.01 6.91
CA LEU A 485 -33.24 2.66 5.55
C LEU A 485 -33.87 1.26 5.49
N ALA A 486 -33.24 0.27 6.12
CA ALA A 486 -33.79 -1.09 6.18
C ALA A 486 -35.11 -1.13 6.97
N ALA A 487 -35.18 -0.47 8.12
CA ALA A 487 -36.37 -0.41 8.97
C ALA A 487 -37.54 0.35 8.32
N SER A 488 -37.27 1.32 7.45
CA SER A 488 -38.30 2.05 6.69
C SER A 488 -38.80 1.29 5.46
N GLY A 489 -38.24 0.12 5.15
CA GLY A 489 -38.59 -0.68 3.97
C GLY A 489 -38.06 -0.09 2.66
N ALA A 490 -37.14 0.87 2.72
CA ALA A 490 -36.49 1.43 1.54
C ALA A 490 -35.53 0.40 0.90
N ARG A 491 -35.37 0.48 -0.43
CA ARG A 491 -34.48 -0.43 -1.16
C ARG A 491 -33.02 -0.11 -0.83
N MET A 492 -32.33 -1.03 -0.14
CA MET A 492 -30.91 -0.89 0.18
C MET A 492 -30.03 -0.90 -1.08
N PHE A 493 -28.97 -0.10 -1.08
CA PHE A 493 -27.99 -0.08 -2.17
C PHE A 493 -27.16 -1.38 -2.19
N PRO A 494 -26.82 -1.92 -3.37
CA PRO A 494 -26.12 -3.21 -3.48
C PRO A 494 -24.61 -3.13 -3.15
N ALA A 495 -24.08 -1.95 -2.82
CA ALA A 495 -22.66 -1.71 -2.70
C ALA A 495 -22.29 -1.08 -1.36
N LYS A 496 -21.04 -1.33 -0.92
CA LYS A 496 -20.45 -0.69 0.27
C LYS A 496 -20.45 0.83 0.13
N SER A 497 -20.74 1.51 1.22
CA SER A 497 -20.56 2.95 1.30
C SER A 497 -19.09 3.33 1.19
N PRO A 498 -18.70 4.33 0.37
CA PRO A 498 -17.33 4.82 0.38
C PRO A 498 -17.00 5.46 1.74
N PRO A 499 -15.74 5.41 2.20
CA PRO A 499 -15.33 6.14 3.39
C PRO A 499 -15.54 7.64 3.17
N LYS A 500 -16.53 8.25 3.85
CA LYS A 500 -16.71 9.70 3.91
C LYS A 500 -15.46 10.31 4.56
N ALA A 501 -14.88 11.32 3.91
CA ALA A 501 -13.80 12.09 4.52
C ALA A 501 -14.30 12.70 5.84
N PRO A 502 -13.50 12.74 6.92
CA PRO A 502 -13.93 13.33 8.18
C PRO A 502 -14.44 14.75 7.89
N ASP A 503 -15.68 15.03 8.30
CA ASP A 503 -16.38 16.28 7.99
C ASP A 503 -15.46 17.46 8.33
N ARG A 504 -14.97 18.17 7.30
CA ARG A 504 -14.04 19.30 7.46
C ARG A 504 -14.80 20.58 7.85
N TRP A 505 -15.69 20.47 8.83
CA TRP A 505 -16.56 21.54 9.31
C TRP A 505 -15.79 22.72 9.91
N TRP A 506 -14.50 22.54 10.23
CA TRP A 506 -13.62 23.59 10.72
C TRP A 506 -12.94 24.39 9.58
N LEU A 507 -13.06 23.96 8.32
CA LEU A 507 -12.56 24.76 7.19
C LEU A 507 -13.48 25.98 6.93
N PRO A 508 -12.91 27.08 6.39
CA PRO A 508 -13.71 28.21 5.91
C PRO A 508 -14.74 27.76 4.87
N TRP A 509 -15.92 28.38 4.84
CA TRP A 509 -16.99 28.00 3.90
C TRP A 509 -16.55 27.98 2.44
N ALA A 510 -15.58 28.80 2.04
CA ALA A 510 -15.02 28.81 0.69
C ALA A 510 -14.21 27.55 0.32
N HIS A 511 -13.74 26.79 1.31
CA HIS A 511 -12.91 25.59 1.13
C HIS A 511 -13.65 24.29 1.45
N ARG A 512 -14.94 24.36 1.79
CA ARG A 512 -15.80 23.18 1.90
C ARG A 512 -16.29 22.84 0.50
N SER A 513 -15.75 21.78 -0.10
CA SER A 513 -16.17 21.32 -1.43
C SER A 513 -17.67 21.03 -1.42
N ARG A 514 -18.44 21.70 -2.29
CA ARG A 514 -19.79 21.27 -2.62
C ARG A 514 -19.69 20.01 -3.49
N PRO A 515 -20.46 18.95 -3.23
CA PRO A 515 -20.75 17.96 -4.26
C PRO A 515 -21.35 18.73 -5.45
N SER A 516 -20.72 18.65 -6.60
CA SER A 516 -21.22 19.24 -7.84
C SER A 516 -22.59 18.64 -8.16
N LEU A 517 -23.65 19.37 -7.88
CA LEU A 517 -24.93 19.16 -8.56
C LEU A 517 -24.72 19.49 -10.06
N PRO A 518 -25.38 18.77 -10.99
CA PRO A 518 -25.27 19.05 -12.42
C PRO A 518 -25.60 20.52 -12.69
N SER A 519 -24.73 21.16 -13.45
CA SER A 519 -24.83 22.57 -13.84
C SER A 519 -26.13 22.86 -14.58
N VAL A 520 -27.08 23.51 -13.91
CA VAL A 520 -28.13 24.29 -14.57
C VAL A 520 -27.45 25.57 -15.10
N PRO A 521 -27.73 26.02 -16.34
CA PRO A 521 -27.15 27.25 -16.86
C PRO A 521 -27.56 28.45 -16.00
N PRO A 522 -26.77 29.54 -15.96
CA PRO A 522 -27.11 30.70 -15.17
C PRO A 522 -28.25 31.44 -15.87
N ASP A 523 -29.47 31.21 -15.41
CA ASP A 523 -30.61 32.05 -15.77
C ASP A 523 -30.94 33.00 -14.63
N ASP A 524 -31.04 34.25 -15.03
CA ASP A 524 -31.49 35.45 -14.36
C ASP A 524 -30.86 35.98 -13.06
N SER A 525 -30.52 37.27 -13.13
CA SER A 525 -29.74 38.06 -12.19
C SER A 525 -30.56 38.66 -11.03
N SER A 526 -31.35 37.83 -10.34
CA SER A 526 -32.14 38.30 -9.18
C SER A 526 -32.35 37.27 -8.06
N ALA A 527 -31.58 36.19 -7.99
CA ALA A 527 -31.61 35.30 -6.83
C ALA A 527 -30.99 36.00 -5.60
N PRO A 528 -31.67 36.06 -4.45
CA PRO A 528 -31.08 36.65 -3.24
C PRO A 528 -29.83 35.86 -2.88
N VAL A 529 -28.70 36.55 -2.70
CA VAL A 529 -27.47 35.93 -2.20
C VAL A 529 -27.77 35.37 -0.81
N GLU A 530 -28.09 34.09 -0.73
CA GLU A 530 -28.46 33.45 0.52
C GLU A 530 -27.28 33.57 1.50
N CYS A 531 -27.55 34.10 2.69
CA CYS A 531 -26.53 34.38 3.68
C CYS A 531 -25.88 33.06 4.14
N ARG A 532 -24.59 32.85 3.86
CA ARG A 532 -23.85 31.61 4.22
C ARG A 532 -23.94 31.24 5.70
N LEU A 533 -24.17 32.22 6.58
CA LEU A 533 -24.41 31.97 8.01
C LEU A 533 -25.73 31.21 8.24
N THR A 534 -26.77 31.52 7.48
CA THR A 534 -28.07 30.83 7.58
C THR A 534 -28.00 29.40 7.08
N GLU A 535 -27.25 29.13 6.00
CA GLU A 535 -26.93 27.78 5.52
C GLU A 535 -26.14 27.00 6.59
N GLY A 536 -25.12 27.63 7.18
CA GLY A 536 -24.35 27.05 8.29
C GLY A 536 -25.20 26.76 9.53
N ALA A 537 -26.18 27.60 9.86
CA ALA A 537 -27.10 27.37 10.97
C ALA A 537 -28.06 26.19 10.69
N ARG A 538 -28.55 26.05 9.46
CA ARG A 538 -29.35 24.88 9.05
C ARG A 538 -28.54 23.60 9.14
N GLU A 539 -27.28 23.63 8.73
CA GLU A 539 -26.37 22.49 8.83
C GLU A 539 -26.07 22.12 10.29
N TYR A 540 -25.82 23.12 11.15
CA TYR A 540 -25.67 22.91 12.58
C TYR A 540 -26.90 22.21 13.17
N HIS A 541 -28.12 22.70 12.89
CA HIS A 541 -29.35 22.08 13.39
C HIS A 541 -29.54 20.64 12.91
N ARG A 542 -29.09 20.34 11.69
CA ARG A 542 -29.22 19.01 11.10
C ARG A 542 -28.21 18.01 11.66
N ARG A 543 -26.94 18.39 11.75
CA ARG A 543 -25.83 17.46 12.07
C ARG A 543 -25.28 17.61 13.48
N THR A 544 -24.99 18.84 13.90
CA THR A 544 -24.23 19.08 15.13
C THR A 544 -25.14 19.21 16.34
N ALA A 545 -26.31 19.83 16.21
CA ALA A 545 -27.22 20.12 17.30
C ALA A 545 -27.66 18.85 18.06
N PRO A 546 -28.01 17.72 17.44
CA PRO A 546 -28.35 16.50 18.16
C PRO A 546 -27.21 16.01 19.07
N LEU A 547 -25.96 16.10 18.59
CA LEU A 547 -24.76 15.65 19.28
C LEU A 547 -24.42 16.52 20.51
N VAL A 548 -24.61 17.84 20.41
CA VAL A 548 -24.26 18.77 21.49
C VAL A 548 -25.43 19.14 22.40
N ARG A 549 -26.67 18.77 22.03
CA ARG A 549 -27.88 19.09 22.80
C ARG A 549 -27.83 18.63 24.26
N PRO A 550 -27.32 17.43 24.61
CA PRO A 550 -27.20 17.03 26.01
C PRO A 550 -26.33 18.01 26.82
N ILE A 551 -25.16 18.38 26.28
CA ILE A 551 -24.23 19.33 26.90
C ILE A 551 -24.89 20.70 27.07
N PHE A 552 -25.53 21.23 26.03
CA PHE A 552 -26.20 22.52 26.12
C PHE A 552 -27.42 22.52 27.03
N THR A 553 -28.09 21.38 27.22
CA THR A 553 -29.22 21.26 28.15
C THR A 553 -28.75 21.39 29.59
N GLU A 554 -27.56 20.84 29.91
CA GLU A 554 -26.91 21.03 31.21
C GLU A 554 -26.47 22.49 31.40
N LEU A 555 -25.77 23.05 30.41
CA LEU A 555 -25.25 24.42 30.46
C LEU A 555 -26.34 25.50 30.43
N ALA A 556 -27.53 25.20 29.93
CA ALA A 556 -28.65 26.14 29.85
C ALA A 556 -29.10 26.66 31.23
N ARG A 557 -28.87 25.90 32.30
CA ARG A 557 -29.25 26.30 33.66
C ARG A 557 -28.22 27.24 34.31
N LYS A 558 -26.94 27.07 34.02
CA LYS A 558 -25.84 27.85 34.61
C LYS A 558 -24.55 27.67 33.80
N GLN A 559 -23.82 28.76 33.59
CA GLN A 559 -22.44 28.72 33.07
C GLN A 559 -21.42 28.63 34.23
N GLN A 560 -20.39 27.81 34.07
CA GLN A 560 -19.26 27.68 35.01
C GLN A 560 -17.92 27.53 34.25
N PRO A 561 -17.50 28.54 33.47
CA PRO A 561 -16.23 28.48 32.77
C PRO A 561 -15.06 28.48 33.74
N SER A 562 -14.01 27.73 33.41
CA SER A 562 -12.78 27.69 34.20
C SER A 562 -11.80 28.80 33.80
N HIS A 563 -11.94 29.34 32.58
CA HIS A 563 -11.00 30.29 31.99
C HIS A 563 -11.69 31.55 31.43
N LEU A 564 -11.13 32.73 31.71
CA LEU A 564 -11.35 33.93 30.90
C LEU A 564 -10.30 34.00 29.79
N PHE A 565 -10.72 34.01 28.52
CA PHE A 565 -9.84 34.06 27.36
C PHE A 565 -9.96 35.41 26.63
N ILE A 566 -8.96 36.28 26.78
CA ILE A 566 -8.89 37.58 26.12
C ILE A 566 -8.02 37.47 24.87
N THR A 567 -8.56 37.74 23.69
CA THR A 567 -7.81 37.61 22.43
C THR A 567 -8.23 38.64 21.38
N CYS A 568 -7.59 38.58 20.21
CA CYS A 568 -7.85 39.48 19.11
C CYS A 568 -9.15 39.13 18.37
N ALA A 569 -9.84 40.15 17.87
CA ALA A 569 -11.00 39.99 16.99
C ALA A 569 -10.64 39.51 15.57
N ASP A 570 -9.35 39.30 15.26
CA ASP A 570 -8.90 38.74 13.99
C ASP A 570 -9.61 37.42 13.67
N SER A 571 -10.21 37.35 12.47
CA SER A 571 -11.05 36.23 12.03
C SER A 571 -10.32 34.89 11.96
N ARG A 572 -8.98 34.90 11.92
CA ARG A 572 -8.14 33.69 11.88
C ARG A 572 -7.90 33.10 13.26
N ILE A 573 -8.24 33.84 14.32
CA ILE A 573 -8.13 33.38 15.71
C ILE A 573 -9.45 32.75 16.14
N VAL A 574 -9.41 31.44 16.36
CA VAL A 574 -10.56 30.65 16.81
C VAL A 574 -10.16 29.98 18.13
N PRO A 575 -10.48 30.57 19.30
CA PRO A 575 -10.00 30.11 20.61
C PRO A 575 -10.22 28.62 20.84
N SER A 576 -11.45 28.14 20.64
CA SER A 576 -11.78 26.73 20.85
C SER A 576 -11.02 25.76 19.95
N LEU A 577 -10.63 26.19 18.75
CA LEU A 577 -9.82 25.38 17.83
C LEU A 577 -8.37 25.28 18.31
N ILE A 578 -7.79 26.39 18.78
CA ILE A 578 -6.38 26.42 19.18
C ILE A 578 -6.14 25.86 20.59
N THR A 579 -7.17 25.82 21.45
CA THR A 579 -7.08 25.25 22.81
C THR A 579 -7.78 23.91 22.96
N ALA A 580 -8.44 23.40 21.92
CA ALA A 580 -9.27 22.19 21.96
C ALA A 580 -10.33 22.21 23.08
N SER A 581 -10.93 23.38 23.35
CA SER A 581 -11.94 23.55 24.40
C SER A 581 -13.37 23.35 23.87
N GLY A 582 -14.24 22.78 24.69
CA GLY A 582 -15.66 22.55 24.38
C GLY A 582 -16.59 23.70 24.80
N PRO A 583 -17.90 23.55 24.57
CA PRO A 583 -18.92 24.48 25.09
C PRO A 583 -18.84 24.58 26.62
N GLY A 584 -18.83 25.80 27.15
CA GLY A 584 -18.83 26.05 28.60
C GLY A 584 -17.45 26.23 29.23
N ASP A 585 -16.36 25.80 28.57
CA ASP A 585 -15.00 25.87 29.15
C ASP A 585 -14.44 27.31 29.22
N LEU A 586 -14.67 28.10 28.17
CA LEU A 586 -14.08 29.43 27.99
C LEU A 586 -15.14 30.55 28.07
N PHE A 587 -14.90 31.52 28.93
CA PHE A 587 -15.51 32.84 28.87
C PHE A 587 -14.63 33.75 28.01
N THR A 588 -15.06 34.15 26.81
CA THR A 588 -14.16 34.76 25.81
C THR A 588 -14.46 36.24 25.59
N VAL A 589 -13.41 37.08 25.60
CA VAL A 589 -13.45 38.48 25.19
C VAL A 589 -12.59 38.65 23.94
N ARG A 590 -13.16 39.19 22.86
CA ARG A 590 -12.45 39.46 21.61
C ARG A 590 -12.47 40.96 21.30
N ASN A 591 -11.30 41.58 21.24
CA ASN A 591 -11.17 43.00 20.91
C ASN A 591 -10.00 43.26 19.94
N ILE A 592 -9.83 44.49 19.47
CA ILE A 592 -8.77 44.82 18.51
C ILE A 592 -7.42 44.83 19.23
N GLY A 593 -6.56 43.87 18.92
CA GLY A 593 -5.19 43.79 19.48
C GLY A 593 -5.09 43.15 20.87
N ASN A 594 -6.10 42.39 21.30
CA ASN A 594 -6.14 41.67 22.59
C ASN A 594 -5.78 42.55 23.80
N LEU A 595 -6.17 43.82 23.75
CA LEU A 595 -5.78 44.86 24.71
C LEU A 595 -6.60 44.76 26.00
N VAL A 596 -5.93 44.96 27.13
CA VAL A 596 -6.50 45.11 28.46
C VAL A 596 -6.18 46.54 28.92
N PRO A 597 -7.17 47.45 28.93
CA PRO A 597 -7.02 48.79 29.50
C PRO A 597 -6.45 48.72 30.92
N ARG A 598 -5.60 49.68 31.31
CA ARG A 598 -5.16 49.79 32.70
C ARG A 598 -6.28 50.40 33.54
N ARG A 599 -6.38 49.98 34.81
CA ARG A 599 -7.32 50.59 35.76
C ARG A 599 -7.06 52.10 35.87
N GLY A 600 -8.10 52.90 35.61
CA GLY A 600 -8.03 54.36 35.66
C GLY A 600 -7.30 55.02 34.48
N SER A 601 -6.97 54.26 33.41
CA SER A 601 -6.42 54.85 32.19
C SER A 601 -7.48 55.62 31.40
N GLU A 602 -7.05 56.71 30.77
CA GLU A 602 -7.84 57.44 29.77
C GLU A 602 -7.31 57.08 28.37
N PRO A 603 -8.18 56.76 27.40
CA PRO A 603 -9.65 56.77 27.47
C PRO A 603 -10.20 55.63 28.34
N ARG A 604 -11.34 55.83 29.00
CA ARG A 604 -12.01 54.73 29.73
C ARG A 604 -12.60 53.69 28.78
N ASP A 605 -12.62 52.44 29.24
CA ASP A 605 -13.33 51.32 28.62
C ASP A 605 -14.08 50.56 29.71
N ASP A 606 -15.40 50.48 29.58
CA ASP A 606 -16.24 49.74 30.53
C ASP A 606 -16.44 48.28 30.11
N SER A 607 -16.14 47.92 28.84
CA SER A 607 -16.45 46.60 28.29
C SER A 607 -15.50 45.50 28.79
N VAL A 608 -14.18 45.70 28.64
CA VAL A 608 -13.18 44.72 29.10
C VAL A 608 -13.14 44.68 30.62
N VAL A 609 -13.33 45.83 31.28
CA VAL A 609 -13.42 45.93 32.74
C VAL A 609 -14.57 45.09 33.27
N ALA A 610 -15.79 45.29 32.75
CA ALA A 610 -16.95 44.53 33.17
C ALA A 610 -16.76 43.01 32.95
N ALA A 611 -16.12 42.61 31.85
CA ALA A 611 -15.84 41.20 31.59
C ALA A 611 -14.85 40.59 32.60
N ILE A 612 -13.80 41.33 32.98
CA ILE A 612 -12.84 40.89 34.01
C ILE A 612 -13.53 40.77 35.37
N GLU A 613 -14.32 41.76 35.76
CA GLU A 613 -15.04 41.76 37.03
C GLU A 613 -16.06 40.62 37.08
N TYR A 614 -16.85 40.43 36.02
CA TYR A 614 -17.80 39.35 35.93
C TYR A 614 -17.12 37.97 35.99
N ALA A 615 -16.05 37.76 35.23
CA ALA A 615 -15.32 36.50 35.23
C ALA A 615 -14.74 36.16 36.61
N THR A 616 -14.13 37.13 37.29
CA THR A 616 -13.40 36.89 38.55
C THR A 616 -14.27 36.93 39.80
N GLN A 617 -15.38 37.69 39.78
CA GLN A 617 -16.22 37.92 40.95
C GLN A 617 -17.58 37.21 40.87
N VAL A 618 -18.11 36.97 39.65
CA VAL A 618 -19.40 36.29 39.46
C VAL A 618 -19.21 34.85 39.02
N LEU A 619 -18.40 34.60 37.99
CA LEU A 619 -18.16 33.25 37.46
C LEU A 619 -17.11 32.47 38.27
N GLY A 620 -16.17 33.17 38.90
CA GLY A 620 -15.13 32.57 39.71
C GLY A 620 -14.08 31.79 38.91
N VAL A 621 -13.71 32.27 37.72
CA VAL A 621 -12.69 31.62 36.87
C VAL A 621 -11.36 31.47 37.62
N HIS A 622 -10.61 30.41 37.31
CA HIS A 622 -9.33 30.12 37.95
C HIS A 622 -8.12 30.58 37.10
N THR A 623 -8.35 30.89 35.84
CA THR A 623 -7.29 31.31 34.91
C THR A 623 -7.75 32.45 34.01
N ILE A 624 -6.93 33.48 33.84
CA ILE A 624 -7.09 34.49 32.79
C ILE A 624 -5.98 34.31 31.76
N THR A 625 -6.37 34.04 30.51
CA THR A 625 -5.45 33.89 29.39
C THR A 625 -5.51 35.12 28.49
N VAL A 626 -4.36 35.70 28.15
CA VAL A 626 -4.24 36.71 27.09
C VAL A 626 -3.54 36.08 25.89
N CYS A 627 -4.22 36.00 24.75
CA CYS A 627 -3.70 35.40 23.53
C CYS A 627 -3.53 36.45 22.41
N GLY A 628 -2.26 36.72 22.04
CA GLY A 628 -1.88 37.48 20.85
C GLY A 628 -1.60 36.58 19.65
N HIS A 629 -1.27 37.17 18.49
CA HIS A 629 -0.98 36.40 17.28
C HIS A 629 0.02 37.09 16.35
N SER A 630 0.62 36.33 15.43
CA SER A 630 1.53 36.87 14.41
C SER A 630 0.81 37.78 13.42
N GLY A 631 1.50 38.82 12.95
CA GLY A 631 0.96 39.78 11.98
C GLY A 631 -0.27 40.56 12.46
N CYS A 632 -0.37 40.89 13.75
CA CYS A 632 -1.52 41.61 14.30
C CYS A 632 -1.63 43.04 13.73
N GLY A 633 -2.74 43.33 13.04
CA GLY A 633 -2.99 44.64 12.44
C GLY A 633 -3.05 45.79 13.45
N ALA A 634 -3.49 45.53 14.68
CA ALA A 634 -3.51 46.53 15.75
C ALA A 634 -2.07 46.93 16.18
N MET A 635 -1.19 45.94 16.33
CA MET A 635 0.21 46.19 16.69
C MET A 635 0.98 46.82 15.53
N ALA A 636 0.66 46.44 14.28
CA ALA A 636 1.21 47.10 13.10
C ALA A 636 0.82 48.58 13.06
N GLY A 637 -0.45 48.89 13.35
CA GLY A 637 -0.94 50.26 13.46
C GLY A 637 -0.23 51.07 14.55
N LEU A 638 0.14 50.46 15.68
CA LEU A 638 0.93 51.12 16.72
C LEU A 638 2.39 51.34 16.30
N LEU A 639 3.02 50.32 15.71
CA LEU A 639 4.41 50.36 15.29
C LEU A 639 4.67 51.41 14.20
N SER A 640 3.69 51.65 13.33
CA SER A 640 3.76 52.67 12.27
C SER A 640 3.48 54.10 12.76
N GLY A 641 3.43 54.36 14.08
CA GLY A 641 3.19 55.70 14.65
C GLY A 641 1.70 56.04 14.84
N GLY A 642 0.84 55.02 14.92
CA GLY A 642 -0.61 55.16 14.89
C GLY A 642 -1.14 55.06 13.46
N VAL A 643 -2.38 54.57 13.30
CA VAL A 643 -3.10 54.54 12.02
C VAL A 643 -2.93 55.89 11.33
N GLN A 644 -2.41 55.92 10.09
CA GLN A 644 -2.27 57.13 9.28
C GLN A 644 -3.52 58.01 9.47
N ALA A 645 -3.31 59.09 10.21
CA ALA A 645 -4.36 59.74 10.97
C ALA A 645 -5.19 60.64 10.05
N GLY A 646 -6.43 60.22 9.77
CA GLY A 646 -7.45 61.06 9.15
C GLY A 646 -8.89 60.65 9.47
N SER A 647 -9.23 59.35 9.46
CA SER A 647 -10.64 58.94 9.31
C SER A 647 -11.28 58.07 10.42
N LEU A 648 -10.54 57.59 11.45
CA LEU A 648 -11.07 56.60 12.41
C LEU A 648 -10.84 56.98 13.89
N PRO A 649 -11.64 57.89 14.47
CA PRO A 649 -11.43 58.41 15.82
C PRO A 649 -11.59 57.35 16.93
N GLY A 650 -12.52 56.40 16.77
CA GLY A 650 -12.76 55.33 17.74
C GLY A 650 -11.59 54.35 17.83
N LEU A 651 -11.09 53.87 16.68
CA LEU A 651 -9.94 52.97 16.62
C LEU A 651 -8.68 53.63 17.19
N ARG A 652 -8.42 54.90 16.83
CA ARG A 652 -7.29 55.65 17.37
C ARG A 652 -7.36 55.79 18.89
N ARG A 653 -8.55 56.04 19.44
CA ARG A 653 -8.77 56.11 20.89
C ARG A 653 -8.47 54.75 21.54
N TRP A 654 -9.03 53.67 21.00
CA TRP A 654 -8.82 52.31 21.48
C TRP A 654 -7.35 51.89 21.49
N LEU A 655 -6.62 52.14 20.39
CA LEU A 655 -5.22 51.73 20.29
C LEU A 655 -4.30 52.42 21.30
N ARG A 656 -4.70 53.56 21.91
CA ARG A 656 -3.91 54.20 22.99
C ARG A 656 -3.64 53.27 24.17
N HIS A 657 -4.51 52.27 24.41
CA HIS A 657 -4.27 51.25 25.43
C HIS A 657 -3.02 50.39 25.16
N GLY A 658 -2.57 50.29 23.90
CA GLY A 658 -1.34 49.59 23.51
C GLY A 658 -0.07 50.46 23.57
N ASN A 659 -0.16 51.74 23.94
CA ASN A 659 1.02 52.62 24.01
C ASN A 659 2.07 52.12 25.02
N HIS A 660 1.64 51.50 26.12
CA HIS A 660 2.57 50.89 27.08
C HIS A 660 3.30 49.69 26.48
N SER A 661 2.63 48.89 25.64
CA SER A 661 3.24 47.77 24.93
C SER A 661 4.28 48.27 23.93
N LEU A 662 3.99 49.37 23.24
CA LEU A 662 4.94 50.03 22.34
C LEU A 662 6.15 50.60 23.09
N ALA A 663 5.92 51.26 24.23
CA ALA A 663 6.99 51.79 25.07
C ALA A 663 7.91 50.67 25.60
N ALA A 664 7.33 49.59 26.13
CA ALA A 664 8.08 48.42 26.60
C ALA A 664 8.85 47.71 25.49
N PHE A 665 8.32 47.72 24.26
CA PHE A 665 9.02 47.21 23.08
C PHE A 665 10.23 48.08 22.71
N ILE A 666 10.05 49.41 22.63
CA ILE A 666 11.13 50.37 22.32
C ILE A 666 12.25 50.29 23.37
N GLU A 667 11.90 50.13 24.65
CA GLU A 667 12.87 49.99 25.74
C GLU A 667 13.74 48.73 25.60
N ARG A 668 13.18 47.63 25.08
CA ARG A 668 13.87 46.34 24.96
C ARG A 668 14.69 46.19 23.68
N GLU A 669 14.11 46.54 22.54
CA GLU A 669 14.70 46.31 21.22
C GLU A 669 15.42 47.54 20.66
N GLY A 670 15.28 48.71 21.31
CA GLY A 670 15.71 49.98 20.79
C GLY A 670 14.90 50.41 19.56
N ASN A 671 15.34 51.45 18.86
CA ASN A 671 14.63 51.99 17.69
C ASN A 671 14.90 51.22 16.38
N ARG A 672 15.35 49.95 16.46
CA ARG A 672 15.76 49.14 15.31
C ARG A 672 14.61 48.28 14.81
N LEU A 673 14.01 48.67 13.69
CA LEU A 673 12.98 47.88 12.99
C LEU A 673 13.64 46.76 12.16
N HIS A 674 13.84 45.59 12.77
CA HIS A 674 14.31 44.39 12.05
C HIS A 674 13.14 43.56 11.47
N ASN A 675 13.44 42.65 10.54
CA ASN A 675 12.46 41.65 10.08
C ASN A 675 11.94 40.87 11.29
N GLY A 676 10.62 40.92 11.53
CA GLY A 676 9.98 40.28 12.69
C GLY A 676 9.70 41.20 13.89
N ALA A 677 10.04 42.50 13.83
CA ALA A 677 9.75 43.47 14.90
C ALA A 677 8.26 43.49 15.30
N LEU A 678 7.35 43.31 14.33
CA LEU A 678 5.91 43.23 14.59
C LEU A 678 5.54 42.04 15.49
N ASP A 679 6.08 40.85 15.24
CA ASP A 679 5.76 39.66 16.03
C ASP A 679 6.40 39.73 17.43
N VAL A 680 7.56 40.39 17.56
CA VAL A 680 8.15 40.72 18.87
C VAL A 680 7.22 41.67 19.63
N LEU A 681 6.77 42.77 19.01
CA LEU A 681 5.79 43.68 19.61
C LEU A 681 4.50 42.96 20.01
N CYS A 682 4.00 42.01 19.20
CA CYS A 682 2.82 41.21 19.54
C CYS A 682 3.03 40.36 20.80
N ARG A 683 4.22 39.78 21.01
CA ARG A 683 4.57 39.05 22.24
C ARG A 683 4.72 39.99 23.44
N VAL A 684 5.40 41.12 23.27
CA VAL A 684 5.53 42.15 24.32
C VAL A 684 4.15 42.69 24.72
N ASN A 685 3.25 42.85 23.76
CA ASN A 685 1.86 43.24 24.00
C ASN A 685 1.16 42.24 24.93
N VAL A 686 1.23 40.94 24.65
CA VAL A 686 0.67 39.90 25.53
C VAL A 686 1.21 40.05 26.95
N GLN A 687 2.52 40.19 27.11
CA GLN A 687 3.13 40.37 28.44
C GLN A 687 2.60 41.63 29.14
N GLN A 688 2.54 42.76 28.43
CA GLN A 688 2.08 44.02 28.99
C GLN A 688 0.61 43.94 29.42
N GLN A 689 -0.22 43.21 28.68
CA GLN A 689 -1.62 43.01 29.05
C GLN A 689 -1.77 42.15 30.32
N LEU A 690 -0.90 41.16 30.53
CA LEU A 690 -0.84 40.43 31.80
C LEU A 690 -0.49 41.35 32.97
N GLU A 691 0.40 42.33 32.78
CA GLU A 691 0.67 43.34 33.80
C GLU A 691 -0.52 44.28 34.02
N ASN A 692 -1.21 44.68 32.94
CA ASN A 692 -2.39 45.55 33.05
C ASN A 692 -3.50 44.87 33.86
N LEU A 693 -3.67 43.55 33.73
CA LEU A 693 -4.59 42.77 34.57
C LEU A 693 -4.27 42.90 36.07
N ARG A 694 -3.00 43.03 36.46
CA ARG A 694 -2.59 43.22 37.87
C ARG A 694 -2.89 44.63 38.41
N THR A 695 -3.27 45.58 37.56
CA THR A 695 -3.74 46.90 38.03
C THR A 695 -5.15 46.85 38.64
N TYR A 696 -5.89 45.76 38.39
CA TYR A 696 -7.18 45.51 39.01
C TYR A 696 -7.01 44.84 40.36
N ARG A 697 -7.42 45.53 41.43
CA ARG A 697 -7.18 45.12 42.83
C ARG A 697 -7.57 43.66 43.08
N LYS A 698 -8.75 43.23 42.64
CA LYS A 698 -9.25 41.88 42.92
C LYS A 698 -8.47 40.79 42.18
N VAL A 699 -8.05 41.08 40.94
CA VAL A 699 -7.20 40.18 40.15
C VAL A 699 -5.84 40.01 40.85
N ASP A 700 -5.18 41.10 41.24
CA ASP A 700 -3.87 41.02 41.90
C ASP A 700 -3.96 40.34 43.28
N GLU A 701 -5.01 40.59 44.05
CA GLU A 701 -5.28 39.87 45.31
C GLU A 701 -5.40 38.35 45.08
N GLN A 702 -6.19 37.92 44.08
CA GLN A 702 -6.38 36.49 43.78
C GLN A 702 -5.13 35.82 43.22
N VAL A 703 -4.36 36.52 42.39
CA VAL A 703 -3.06 36.02 41.87
C VAL A 703 -2.05 35.85 43.00
N ARG A 704 -1.91 36.85 43.89
CA ARG A 704 -1.02 36.74 45.06
C ARG A 704 -1.43 35.63 46.02
N ALA A 705 -2.74 35.36 46.12
CA ALA A 705 -3.28 34.26 46.93
C ALA A 705 -3.19 32.88 46.24
N GLY A 706 -2.67 32.79 45.02
CA GLY A 706 -2.60 31.54 44.25
C GLY A 706 -3.96 30.99 43.79
N LYS A 707 -5.01 31.83 43.83
CA LYS A 707 -6.40 31.46 43.45
C LYS A 707 -6.72 31.75 41.99
N LEU A 708 -5.88 32.53 41.32
CA LEU A 708 -6.03 32.94 39.92
C LEU A 708 -4.68 32.88 39.22
N GLU A 709 -4.61 32.20 38.08
CA GLU A 709 -3.42 32.12 37.24
C GLU A 709 -3.54 33.04 36.02
N LEU A 710 -2.44 33.73 35.67
CA LEU A 710 -2.38 34.58 34.47
C LEU A 710 -1.48 33.90 33.41
N VAL A 711 -2.04 33.60 32.24
CA VAL A 711 -1.37 32.85 31.17
C VAL A 711 -1.25 33.71 29.90
N GLY A 712 -0.04 33.83 29.36
CA GLY A 712 0.21 34.47 28.07
C GLY A 712 0.31 33.45 26.96
N LEU A 713 -0.43 33.64 25.86
CA LEU A 713 -0.33 32.83 24.64
C LEU A 713 -0.01 33.69 23.42
N PHE A 714 0.70 33.10 22.46
CA PHE A 714 0.96 33.69 21.15
C PHE A 714 0.71 32.65 20.05
N PHE A 715 -0.26 32.90 19.19
CA PHE A 715 -0.56 32.04 18.05
C PHE A 715 0.15 32.52 16.77
N ASP A 716 1.08 31.72 16.27
CA ASP A 716 1.67 31.97 14.97
C ASP A 716 0.78 31.40 13.86
N ILE A 717 0.08 32.30 13.15
CA ILE A 717 -0.85 31.97 12.07
C ILE A 717 -0.14 31.24 10.92
N GLY A 718 1.10 31.63 10.59
CA GLY A 718 1.82 31.08 9.44
C GLY A 718 2.21 29.61 9.62
N SER A 719 2.51 29.21 10.86
CA SER A 719 2.90 27.84 11.21
C SER A 719 1.81 27.04 11.94
N ALA A 720 0.68 27.68 12.26
CA ALA A 720 -0.40 27.12 13.09
C ALA A 720 0.07 26.62 14.47
N ARG A 721 1.03 27.30 15.11
CA ARG A 721 1.60 26.93 16.42
C ARG A 721 1.20 27.90 17.52
N VAL A 722 0.86 27.38 18.70
CA VAL A 722 0.62 28.16 19.92
C VAL A 722 1.88 28.12 20.79
N HIS A 723 2.33 29.29 21.23
CA HIS A 723 3.49 29.45 22.11
C HIS A 723 3.07 30.08 23.44
N MET A 724 3.61 29.55 24.55
CA MET A 724 3.48 30.19 25.87
C MET A 724 4.37 31.43 25.93
N VAL A 725 3.83 32.55 26.39
CA VAL A 725 4.54 33.81 26.57
C VAL A 725 4.81 34.01 28.06
N PRO A 726 6.07 34.02 28.51
CA PRO A 726 6.38 34.23 29.92
C PRO A 726 6.02 35.66 30.35
N PRO A 727 5.73 35.93 31.64
CA PRO A 727 5.50 37.29 32.11
C PRO A 727 6.72 38.19 31.92
N LEU A 728 6.50 39.51 31.82
CA LEU A 728 7.58 40.51 31.94
C LEU A 728 8.25 40.31 33.31
N ARG A 729 9.53 39.92 33.34
CA ARG A 729 10.28 39.86 34.60
C ARG A 729 10.37 41.28 35.19
N PRO A 730 10.21 41.47 36.51
CA PRO A 730 10.56 42.75 37.12
C PRO A 730 12.05 43.00 36.87
N THR A 731 12.40 44.18 36.37
CA THR A 731 13.79 44.63 36.24
C THR A 731 14.38 44.77 37.64
N TRP A 732 15.12 43.76 38.11
CA TRP A 732 16.05 43.96 39.22
C TRP A 732 17.22 44.85 38.74
N PRO A 733 17.76 45.75 39.56
CA PRO A 733 18.97 46.50 39.24
C PRO A 733 20.12 45.54 38.88
N ALA A 734 21.01 45.95 37.99
CA ALA A 734 22.03 45.13 37.33
C ALA A 734 23.12 44.48 38.24
N ALA A 735 22.92 44.41 39.57
CA ALA A 735 23.94 44.01 40.53
C ALA A 735 23.96 42.51 40.92
N LEU A 736 23.10 41.64 40.36
CA LEU A 736 23.04 40.22 40.74
C LEU A 736 23.18 39.24 39.56
N ARG A 737 23.93 39.58 38.50
CA ARG A 737 24.20 38.68 37.38
C ARG A 737 25.35 37.68 37.60
N HIS A 738 25.97 37.64 38.78
CA HIS A 738 27.18 36.81 39.02
C HIS A 738 26.99 35.50 39.80
N ALA A 739 25.77 35.09 40.13
CA ALA A 739 25.55 33.81 40.81
C ALA A 739 24.37 33.07 40.20
N THR A 740 24.60 32.31 39.11
CA THR A 740 23.84 31.11 38.65
C THR A 740 24.22 30.73 37.20
N GLN A 741 25.51 30.79 36.85
CA GLN A 741 26.07 30.05 35.71
C GLN A 741 27.07 29.01 36.24
N THR A 742 26.57 27.97 36.91
CA THR A 742 27.28 26.70 37.16
C THR A 742 26.25 25.72 37.69
N GLY A 743 25.87 24.72 36.87
CA GLY A 743 24.87 23.73 37.26
C GLY A 743 24.35 22.89 36.09
N THR A 744 25.26 22.28 35.33
CA THR A 744 25.01 21.05 34.57
C THR A 744 24.41 19.96 35.47
N VAL A 745 23.47 19.14 34.95
CA VAL A 745 23.56 17.66 34.87
C VAL A 745 22.20 17.01 34.49
N ALA A 746 22.29 16.16 33.45
CA ALA A 746 21.64 14.86 33.13
C ALA A 746 20.11 14.66 33.02
N GLN A 747 19.75 14.17 31.82
CA GLN A 747 18.98 12.96 31.47
C GLN A 747 17.99 12.33 32.46
N GLY A 748 16.78 12.12 31.95
CA GLY A 748 15.78 11.11 32.30
C GLY A 748 14.79 10.98 31.14
#